data_AF-A0AAV5CNL4-F1
#
_entry.id   AF-A0AAV5CNL4-F1
#
_cell.length_a   1.000
_cell.length_b   1.000
_cell.length_c   1.000
_cell.angle_alpha   90.00
_cell.angle_beta   90.00
_cell.angle_gamma   90.00
#
_symmetry.space_group_name_H-M   'P 1'
#
loop_
_entity.id
_entity.type
_entity.pdbx_description
1 polymer ?
#
loop_
_entity_poly.entity_id
_entity_poly.type
_entity_poly.pdbx_seq_one_letter_code
_entity_poly.pdbx_strand_id
1 'polypeptide(L)'
;MQKKLTTKLANPAAAALTALALLTIVFLLSARRPNPSLVSYGSSAATSHSSASTRDSRQGGSPESCDIFRGEWVPDDSGALPYYTNLSCPLIQEHQNCMKYGRPDRGFLQWRWRPAGCEMPRFDAEAFLDAVRGRSMAFVGDSLARNHMQSLMCLLTKVELPKDVSTTPNHLFRTMRYESYNFTLSVFWSPFLVVANQSSSSEESGRSLWNLYLDELDGAWTARIAAFDYVVLSASNWFHKPAVFHEAGRVAACHDCLLPGVPDLTRRYSLRMALRAALRFLITDDGNFNGTVVVRTESPMHFEGGEWDKGGDCRRKRPYKAGETRMTGWDLDFHTLQVEEFATAKAEAEARNGARLVLMDTTEAMLQRPDGHPSRYGHWPNENVTLYNDCVHWCLPGPVDAWNEMLQQMLFPRFYPVPRTRCSSRCFVPALSLLLVAALAASNVSYLTFPNRQHLPPLPWRNSSRSSRNEAPCDIFRGEWVPDPDAPYYTNDTCSVIHEHYDCMRFGKPDLGFLKWRWRPDGCDLPRLDPVRFLAVMRGKSMAFVGDSLARNHMQSLICLLTMVEKPTPNTPRDDGVYRFDKHNFTVANFWAPFLVRHEMIEDDGPAHTGLWNLYLDEPDATWASSVAAFDYIVVSASNWFYRPAMLYEAGTLVGCYYCLRPNVTDLTLNYALRMATRTALRFLCHGGVDDGHGGFRGTALEEFAAAEAAARAAGGVVRMMLMDTTEAMVLRADAHPSRYRGYTPEKHFHKYKDCVHWCLPGAIDAWNDMLLHMLTTGGSDDSYFILGS
;
A
#
# COMPACT_ATOMS: atom_id res chain seq x y z
N MET A 1 34.90 79.97 48.21
CA MET A 1 33.71 80.78 47.88
C MET A 1 33.63 80.95 46.36
N GLN A 2 32.41 80.75 45.83
CA GLN A 2 31.88 81.15 44.51
C GLN A 2 32.41 80.54 43.19
N LYS A 3 31.59 79.61 42.68
CA LYS A 3 31.14 79.39 41.30
C LYS A 3 31.51 80.46 40.26
N LYS A 4 31.91 80.02 39.06
CA LYS A 4 31.35 80.54 37.79
C LYS A 4 31.14 79.42 36.78
N LEU A 5 29.90 79.38 36.29
CA LEU A 5 29.31 78.55 35.26
C LEU A 5 29.82 79.00 33.88
N THR A 6 30.15 78.06 32.99
CA THR A 6 30.20 78.31 31.54
C THR A 6 29.21 77.38 30.84
N THR A 7 28.18 78.00 30.28
CA THR A 7 27.14 77.41 29.43
C THR A 7 27.73 77.04 28.06
N LYS A 8 27.54 75.80 27.60
CA LYS A 8 27.66 75.42 26.17
C LYS A 8 26.26 75.12 25.63
N LEU A 9 25.90 75.81 24.54
CA LEU A 9 24.66 75.57 23.79
C LEU A 9 24.64 74.15 23.21
N ALA A 10 23.48 73.50 23.33
CA ALA A 10 23.21 72.17 22.79
C ALA A 10 22.88 72.23 21.29
N ASN A 11 23.41 71.26 20.54
CA ASN A 11 23.25 71.09 19.10
C ASN A 11 21.86 70.49 18.79
N PRO A 12 21.01 71.13 17.95
CA PRO A 12 19.62 70.70 17.70
C PRO A 12 19.50 69.30 17.05
N ALA A 13 20.57 68.73 16.52
CA ALA A 13 20.59 67.36 15.99
C ALA A 13 20.49 66.27 17.09
N ALA A 14 20.95 66.54 18.32
CA ALA A 14 20.92 65.56 19.41
C ALA A 14 19.52 65.42 20.06
N ALA A 15 18.71 66.48 19.99
CA ALA A 15 17.34 66.48 20.50
C ALA A 15 16.37 65.68 19.61
N ALA A 16 16.61 65.65 18.29
CA ALA A 16 15.79 64.88 17.35
C ALA A 16 16.03 63.37 17.45
N LEU A 17 17.29 62.94 17.67
CA LEU A 17 17.66 61.54 17.84
C LEU A 17 17.15 60.94 19.15
N THR A 18 17.10 61.73 20.21
CA THR A 18 16.56 61.31 21.51
C THR A 18 15.03 61.21 21.48
N ALA A 19 14.34 62.09 20.75
CA ALA A 19 12.89 61.99 20.54
C ALA A 19 12.48 60.75 19.72
N LEU A 20 13.24 60.39 18.68
CA LEU A 20 12.98 59.17 17.88
C LEU A 20 13.22 57.88 18.67
N ALA A 21 14.23 57.85 19.55
CA ALA A 21 14.52 56.70 20.41
C ALA A 21 13.46 56.49 21.50
N LEU A 22 12.87 57.57 22.02
CA LEU A 22 11.78 57.49 23.00
C LEU A 22 10.47 56.99 22.37
N LEU A 23 10.17 57.38 21.13
CA LEU A 23 8.98 56.93 20.40
C LEU A 23 9.04 55.43 20.03
N THR A 24 10.21 54.90 19.69
CA THR A 24 10.39 53.47 19.41
C THR A 24 10.31 52.61 20.67
N ILE A 25 10.79 53.12 21.82
CA ILE A 25 10.67 52.43 23.11
C ILE A 25 9.21 52.39 23.59
N VAL A 26 8.44 53.47 23.41
CA VAL A 26 7.00 53.49 23.76
C VAL A 26 6.21 52.49 22.91
N PHE A 27 6.52 52.37 21.60
CA PHE A 27 5.85 51.42 20.70
C PHE A 27 6.17 49.95 21.04
N LEU A 28 7.40 49.66 21.48
CA LEU A 28 7.83 48.33 21.92
C LEU A 28 7.26 47.94 23.30
N LEU A 29 6.95 48.92 24.15
CA LEU A 29 6.32 48.70 25.46
C LEU A 29 4.79 48.56 25.39
N SER A 30 4.13 49.09 24.35
CA SER A 30 2.69 48.89 24.11
C SER A 30 2.33 47.55 23.46
N ALA A 31 3.30 46.80 22.92
CA ALA A 31 3.07 45.53 22.22
C ALA A 31 3.16 44.28 23.13
N ARG A 32 3.21 44.43 24.45
CA ARG A 32 3.20 43.30 25.40
C ARG A 32 2.13 43.47 26.46
N ARG A 33 1.01 42.77 26.34
CA ARG A 33 0.15 42.24 27.44
C ARG A 33 -0.82 41.16 26.91
N PRO A 34 -1.33 40.29 27.81
CA PRO A 34 -1.27 38.83 27.65
C PRO A 34 -2.63 38.18 27.31
N ASN A 35 -2.61 36.98 26.74
CA ASN A 35 -3.81 36.13 26.71
C ASN A 35 -3.78 35.10 27.85
N PRO A 36 -4.89 34.95 28.60
CA PRO A 36 -5.03 33.98 29.67
C PRO A 36 -5.51 32.62 29.14
N SER A 37 -5.10 31.57 29.83
CA SER A 37 -5.64 30.22 29.71
C SER A 37 -7.02 30.14 30.39
N LEU A 38 -8.01 29.50 29.75
CA LEU A 38 -9.08 28.75 30.43
C LEU A 38 -9.71 27.72 29.48
N VAL A 39 -10.13 26.63 30.11
CA VAL A 39 -10.40 25.27 29.63
C VAL A 39 -11.83 25.09 29.08
N SER A 40 -11.92 24.28 28.00
CA SER A 40 -12.98 23.33 27.56
C SER A 40 -14.47 23.72 27.54
N TYR A 41 -15.12 23.62 26.36
CA TYR A 41 -16.01 22.49 25.97
C TYR A 41 -16.67 22.75 24.59
N GLY A 42 -16.78 21.73 23.74
CA GLY A 42 -17.97 21.51 22.89
C GLY A 42 -17.96 21.96 21.41
N SER A 43 -18.09 20.95 20.55
CA SER A 43 -18.79 20.91 19.25
C SER A 43 -18.22 21.62 18.01
N SER A 44 -17.73 20.75 17.13
CA SER A 44 -17.50 20.93 15.70
C SER A 44 -18.79 21.30 14.96
N ALA A 45 -18.73 22.34 14.12
CA ALA A 45 -19.65 22.53 13.00
C ALA A 45 -18.90 23.20 11.84
N ALA A 46 -18.89 22.51 10.72
CA ALA A 46 -18.35 22.97 9.46
C ALA A 46 -19.14 24.16 8.90
N THR A 47 -18.47 25.05 8.18
CA THR A 47 -19.13 25.82 7.13
C THR A 47 -18.17 26.10 5.98
N SER A 48 -18.50 25.43 4.88
CA SER A 48 -18.21 25.69 3.47
C SER A 48 -17.78 27.11 3.12
N HIS A 49 -16.71 27.24 2.32
CA HIS A 49 -16.60 28.28 1.28
C HIS A 49 -16.12 27.66 -0.03
N SER A 50 -16.94 27.90 -1.06
CA SER A 50 -16.86 27.50 -2.46
C SER A 50 -15.82 28.30 -3.27
N SER A 51 -15.22 27.67 -4.28
CA SER A 51 -14.89 28.28 -5.59
C SER A 51 -14.52 27.16 -6.56
N ALA A 52 -15.31 26.85 -7.59
CA ALA A 52 -15.46 27.56 -8.86
C ALA A 52 -14.14 27.65 -9.66
N SER A 53 -14.11 26.82 -10.71
CA SER A 53 -13.14 26.77 -11.81
C SER A 53 -12.69 28.14 -12.31
N THR A 54 -11.37 28.32 -12.42
CA THR A 54 -10.77 29.21 -13.43
C THR A 54 -9.51 28.59 -14.02
N ARG A 55 -9.48 28.68 -15.35
CA ARG A 55 -8.44 28.29 -16.30
C ARG A 55 -7.03 28.75 -15.94
N ASP A 56 -6.09 27.97 -16.48
CA ASP A 56 -4.70 28.28 -16.79
C ASP A 56 -4.36 29.78 -16.78
N SER A 57 -3.67 30.19 -15.72
CA SER A 57 -2.73 31.30 -15.76
C SER A 57 -1.67 31.07 -14.69
N ARG A 58 -0.44 30.80 -15.15
CA ARG A 58 0.79 30.78 -14.35
C ARG A 58 0.84 31.96 -13.38
N GLN A 59 0.77 31.71 -12.07
CA GLN A 59 1.28 32.61 -11.04
C GLN A 59 1.49 31.88 -9.69
N GLY A 60 2.76 31.60 -9.40
CA GLY A 60 3.39 31.62 -8.06
C GLY A 60 2.69 30.96 -6.87
N GLY A 61 2.59 29.64 -6.84
CA GLY A 61 2.51 28.88 -5.59
C GLY A 61 3.91 28.69 -4.99
N SER A 62 4.03 28.77 -3.65
CA SER A 62 5.27 28.40 -2.94
C SER A 62 5.71 26.98 -3.34
N PRO A 63 7.02 26.69 -3.46
CA PRO A 63 7.46 25.37 -3.88
C PRO A 63 7.00 24.33 -2.85
N GLU A 64 6.15 23.39 -3.29
CA GLU A 64 5.87 22.17 -2.54
C GLU A 64 7.21 21.50 -2.17
N SER A 65 7.33 21.05 -0.93
CA SER A 65 8.52 20.35 -0.47
C SER A 65 8.74 19.11 -1.33
N CYS A 66 9.90 18.98 -1.97
CA CYS A 66 10.21 17.81 -2.80
C CYS A 66 10.22 16.53 -1.98
N ASP A 67 9.35 15.58 -2.33
CA ASP A 67 9.43 14.21 -1.83
C ASP A 67 10.44 13.43 -2.67
N ILE A 68 11.57 13.10 -2.05
CA ILE A 68 12.75 12.51 -2.70
C ILE A 68 12.54 11.03 -3.03
N PHE A 69 11.47 10.43 -2.48
CA PHE A 69 11.16 9.01 -2.57
C PHE A 69 10.14 8.68 -3.66
N ARG A 70 9.47 9.70 -4.21
CA ARG A 70 8.48 9.55 -5.29
C ARG A 70 9.07 10.09 -6.59
N GLY A 71 9.02 9.30 -7.65
CA GLY A 71 9.71 9.64 -8.90
C GLY A 71 9.84 8.47 -9.85
N GLU A 72 10.82 8.57 -10.74
CA GLU A 72 11.09 7.57 -11.76
C GLU A 72 12.59 7.37 -11.99
N TRP A 73 12.95 6.17 -12.46
CA TRP A 73 14.29 5.94 -12.97
C TRP A 73 14.44 6.45 -14.39
N VAL A 74 15.45 7.27 -14.60
CA VAL A 74 15.79 7.81 -15.92
C VAL A 74 17.21 7.42 -16.33
N PRO A 75 17.50 7.31 -17.63
CA PRO A 75 18.86 7.17 -18.10
C PRO A 75 19.74 8.31 -17.57
N ASP A 76 20.94 7.99 -17.10
CA ASP A 76 21.92 9.00 -16.70
C ASP A 76 22.63 9.56 -17.95
N ASP A 77 21.98 10.52 -18.61
CA ASP A 77 22.47 11.17 -19.84
C ASP A 77 23.68 12.10 -19.59
N SER A 78 24.15 12.24 -18.35
CA SER A 78 25.34 13.04 -18.03
C SER A 78 26.64 12.44 -18.56
N GLY A 79 26.62 11.18 -19.00
CA GLY A 79 27.81 10.43 -19.39
C GLY A 79 28.72 10.05 -18.21
N ALA A 80 28.23 10.24 -16.98
CA ALA A 80 29.00 9.95 -15.78
C ALA A 80 29.12 8.44 -15.54
N LEU A 81 30.34 8.01 -15.23
CA LEU A 81 30.64 6.61 -14.91
C LEU A 81 29.95 6.19 -13.58
N PRO A 82 29.79 4.88 -13.35
CA PRO A 82 29.44 4.36 -12.02
C PRO A 82 30.40 4.92 -10.96
N TYR A 83 29.90 5.09 -9.73
CA TYR A 83 30.72 5.67 -8.66
C TYR A 83 32.01 4.89 -8.43
N TYR A 84 31.93 3.57 -8.50
CA TYR A 84 33.05 2.66 -8.35
C TYR A 84 32.85 1.46 -9.27
N THR A 85 33.85 0.60 -9.33
CA THR A 85 33.84 -0.67 -10.07
C THR A 85 34.25 -1.81 -9.14
N ASN A 86 34.12 -3.05 -9.62
CA ASN A 86 34.63 -4.22 -8.91
C ASN A 86 36.15 -4.21 -8.67
N LEU A 87 36.89 -3.35 -9.39
CA LEU A 87 38.34 -3.19 -9.23
C LEU A 87 38.70 -2.03 -8.30
N SER A 88 37.85 -1.01 -8.20
CA SER A 88 38.15 0.19 -7.41
C SER A 88 37.59 0.15 -5.97
N CYS A 89 36.63 -0.74 -5.69
CA CYS A 89 36.19 -1.01 -4.32
C CYS A 89 36.53 -2.45 -3.91
N PRO A 90 37.55 -2.67 -3.06
CA PRO A 90 37.91 -4.01 -2.57
C PRO A 90 36.96 -4.54 -1.48
N LEU A 91 35.94 -3.77 -1.09
CA LEU A 91 35.04 -4.06 0.03
C LEU A 91 33.73 -4.74 -0.40
N ILE A 92 33.53 -4.93 -1.71
CA ILE A 92 32.36 -5.62 -2.26
C ILE A 92 32.44 -7.09 -1.86
N GLN A 93 31.38 -7.61 -1.25
CA GLN A 93 31.30 -9.04 -0.97
C GLN A 93 30.99 -9.82 -2.25
N GLU A 94 31.50 -11.03 -2.30
CA GLU A 94 31.49 -11.87 -3.50
C GLU A 94 30.09 -12.01 -4.13
N HIS A 95 29.07 -12.36 -3.35
CA HIS A 95 27.69 -12.53 -3.84
C HIS A 95 27.04 -11.27 -4.43
N GLN A 96 27.61 -10.09 -4.21
CA GLN A 96 27.14 -8.82 -4.78
C GLN A 96 28.04 -8.33 -5.94
N ASN A 97 29.17 -9.00 -6.18
CA ASN A 97 30.18 -8.59 -7.17
C ASN A 97 29.87 -9.13 -8.57
N CYS A 98 28.76 -8.67 -9.13
CA CYS A 98 28.22 -9.16 -10.40
C CYS A 98 29.22 -9.11 -11.57
N MET A 99 30.07 -8.09 -11.59
CA MET A 99 31.04 -7.92 -12.67
C MET A 99 32.22 -8.89 -12.54
N LYS A 100 32.63 -9.26 -11.31
CA LYS A 100 33.65 -10.28 -11.08
C LYS A 100 33.20 -11.65 -11.58
N TYR A 101 31.92 -11.97 -11.37
CA TYR A 101 31.32 -13.25 -11.78
C TYR A 101 30.76 -13.25 -13.20
N GLY A 102 31.18 -12.30 -14.04
CA GLY A 102 30.98 -12.36 -15.48
C GLY A 102 29.60 -11.91 -15.97
N ARG A 103 28.87 -11.07 -15.21
CA ARG A 103 27.63 -10.45 -15.70
C ARG A 103 27.91 -9.65 -16.99
N PRO A 104 27.26 -9.98 -18.12
CA PRO A 104 27.61 -9.39 -19.41
C PRO A 104 26.92 -8.05 -19.67
N ASP A 105 25.72 -7.84 -19.14
CA ASP A 105 24.95 -6.61 -19.33
C ASP A 105 25.38 -5.53 -18.33
N ARG A 106 25.65 -4.33 -18.82
CA ARG A 106 26.03 -3.15 -18.01
C ARG A 106 25.00 -2.03 -18.01
N GLY A 107 23.89 -2.20 -18.73
CA GLY A 107 22.85 -1.18 -18.88
C GLY A 107 22.20 -0.78 -17.55
N PHE A 108 22.13 -1.70 -16.59
CA PHE A 108 21.55 -1.44 -15.27
C PHE A 108 22.32 -0.37 -14.46
N LEU A 109 23.59 -0.10 -14.80
CA LEU A 109 24.42 0.91 -14.14
C LEU A 109 24.18 2.34 -14.67
N GLN A 110 23.43 2.49 -15.77
CA GLN A 110 23.25 3.77 -16.47
C GLN A 110 21.93 4.45 -16.10
N TRP A 111 21.44 4.21 -14.88
CA TRP A 111 20.16 4.75 -14.40
C TRP A 111 20.38 5.58 -13.16
N ARG A 112 19.67 6.71 -13.08
CA ARG A 112 19.61 7.56 -11.88
C ARG A 112 18.16 7.77 -11.47
N TRP A 113 17.95 7.87 -10.16
CA TRP A 113 16.63 8.18 -9.61
C TRP A 113 16.34 9.68 -9.75
N ARG A 114 15.18 10.02 -10.29
CA ARG A 114 14.71 11.41 -10.43
C ARG A 114 13.41 11.61 -9.65
N PRO A 115 13.46 12.32 -8.51
CA PRO A 115 12.25 12.67 -7.76
C PRO A 115 11.28 13.54 -8.56
N ALA A 116 9.99 13.43 -8.24
CA ALA A 116 8.96 14.30 -8.76
C ALA A 116 9.12 15.71 -8.15
N GLY A 117 9.43 16.70 -8.98
CA GLY A 117 9.48 18.10 -8.56
C GLY A 117 10.83 18.61 -8.05
N CYS A 118 11.87 17.77 -7.99
CA CYS A 118 13.23 18.26 -7.79
C CYS A 118 14.32 17.37 -8.39
N GLU A 119 15.53 17.94 -8.44
CA GLU A 119 16.75 17.22 -8.79
C GLU A 119 17.39 16.64 -7.54
N MET A 120 17.74 15.35 -7.58
CA MET A 120 18.54 14.70 -6.55
C MET A 120 20.02 14.77 -6.94
N PRO A 121 20.86 15.45 -6.15
CA PRO A 121 22.30 15.48 -6.39
C PRO A 121 22.91 14.07 -6.25
N ARG A 122 23.96 13.82 -7.03
CA ARG A 122 24.81 12.63 -6.88
C ARG A 122 25.46 12.60 -5.50
N PHE A 123 25.79 11.41 -5.03
CA PHE A 123 26.46 11.21 -3.75
C PHE A 123 27.83 11.90 -3.73
N ASP A 124 28.07 12.68 -2.68
CA ASP A 124 29.32 13.39 -2.45
C ASP A 124 30.01 12.79 -1.22
N ALA A 125 31.02 11.95 -1.46
CA ALA A 125 31.70 11.19 -0.42
C ALA A 125 32.48 12.07 0.57
N GLU A 126 33.10 13.15 0.10
CA GLU A 126 33.87 14.06 0.96
C GLU A 126 32.90 14.84 1.83
N ALA A 127 31.84 15.38 1.23
CA ALA A 127 30.85 16.14 1.96
C ALA A 127 30.04 15.27 2.95
N PHE A 128 29.78 14.00 2.61
CA PHE A 128 29.20 13.03 3.53
C PHE A 128 30.13 12.81 4.74
N LEU A 129 31.41 12.48 4.50
CA LEU A 129 32.39 12.22 5.56
C LEU A 129 32.61 13.44 6.47
N ASP A 130 32.61 14.65 5.89
CA ASP A 130 32.65 15.89 6.67
C ASP A 130 31.40 16.08 7.53
N ALA A 131 30.22 15.76 7.00
CA ALA A 131 28.97 15.87 7.76
C ALA A 131 28.88 14.87 8.93
N VAL A 132 29.49 13.69 8.79
CA VAL A 132 29.55 12.65 9.84
C VAL A 132 30.86 12.66 10.64
N ARG A 133 31.66 13.72 10.53
CA ARG A 133 32.93 13.83 11.25
C ARG A 133 32.73 13.73 12.76
N GLY A 134 33.48 12.82 13.40
CA GLY A 134 33.38 12.54 14.83
C GLY A 134 32.09 11.83 15.26
N ARG A 135 31.32 11.27 14.31
CA ARG A 135 30.05 10.59 14.56
C ARG A 135 30.16 9.07 14.37
N SER A 136 29.11 8.37 14.74
CA SER A 136 28.96 6.93 14.54
C SER A 136 27.60 6.56 13.95
N MET A 137 27.58 5.61 13.03
CA MET A 137 26.38 5.10 12.36
C MET A 137 26.33 3.58 12.42
N ALA A 138 25.16 3.03 12.79
CA ALA A 138 24.90 1.60 12.88
C ALA A 138 23.85 1.19 11.85
N PHE A 139 24.13 0.15 11.06
CA PHE A 139 23.14 -0.57 10.27
C PHE A 139 22.68 -1.79 11.07
N VAL A 140 21.39 -1.90 11.34
CA VAL A 140 20.81 -2.98 12.14
C VAL A 140 19.74 -3.69 11.31
N GLY A 141 19.88 -5.00 11.14
CA GLY A 141 18.90 -5.78 10.40
C GLY A 141 19.45 -6.99 9.67
N ASP A 142 18.86 -7.26 8.50
CA ASP A 142 19.16 -8.43 7.67
C ASP A 142 20.30 -8.19 6.66
N SER A 143 20.43 -9.09 5.67
CA SER A 143 21.46 -9.01 4.64
C SER A 143 21.33 -7.80 3.73
N LEU A 144 20.15 -7.16 3.63
CA LEU A 144 19.97 -5.93 2.86
C LEU A 144 20.39 -4.68 3.63
N ALA A 145 20.39 -4.73 4.97
CA ALA A 145 21.05 -3.70 5.79
C ALA A 145 22.57 -3.70 5.53
N ARG A 146 23.17 -4.89 5.44
CA ARG A 146 24.58 -5.07 5.04
C ARG A 146 24.83 -4.59 3.61
N ASN A 147 23.97 -4.97 2.66
CA ASN A 147 24.12 -4.55 1.26
C ASN A 147 24.15 -3.02 1.13
N HIS A 148 23.30 -2.32 1.91
CA HIS A 148 23.29 -0.85 2.01
C HIS A 148 24.61 -0.30 2.58
N MET A 149 25.07 -0.82 3.72
CA MET A 149 26.35 -0.42 4.32
C MET A 149 27.54 -0.63 3.38
N GLN A 150 27.55 -1.73 2.62
CA GLN A 150 28.64 -2.06 1.70
C GLN A 150 28.70 -1.11 0.51
N SER A 151 27.55 -0.72 -0.05
CA SER A 151 27.49 0.35 -1.06
C SER A 151 28.05 1.65 -0.48
N LEU A 152 27.65 2.03 0.74
CA LEU A 152 28.16 3.25 1.38
C LEU A 152 29.67 3.21 1.52
N MET A 153 30.22 2.09 2.01
CA MET A 153 31.66 1.91 2.11
C MET A 153 32.37 2.06 0.76
N CYS A 154 31.80 1.51 -0.31
CA CYS A 154 32.35 1.65 -1.65
C CYS A 154 32.26 3.07 -2.23
N LEU A 155 31.21 3.82 -1.91
CA LEU A 155 31.13 5.23 -2.28
C LEU A 155 32.20 6.06 -1.57
N LEU A 156 32.47 5.74 -0.31
CA LEU A 156 33.44 6.45 0.54
C LEU A 156 34.90 6.13 0.21
N THR A 157 35.21 4.99 -0.44
CA THR A 157 36.60 4.68 -0.85
C THR A 157 37.20 5.67 -1.85
N LYS A 158 36.37 6.51 -2.48
CA LYS A 158 36.84 7.65 -3.28
C LYS A 158 37.67 8.66 -2.49
N VAL A 159 37.44 8.73 -1.18
CA VAL A 159 38.08 9.68 -0.27
C VAL A 159 39.03 8.95 0.68
N GLU A 160 38.55 7.90 1.34
CA GLU A 160 39.34 7.16 2.32
C GLU A 160 38.90 5.70 2.39
N LEU A 161 39.87 4.78 2.42
CA LEU A 161 39.60 3.37 2.74
C LEU A 161 39.43 3.23 4.26
N PRO A 162 38.33 2.64 4.74
CA PRO A 162 38.14 2.45 6.17
C PRO A 162 39.06 1.34 6.70
N LYS A 163 39.45 1.48 7.97
CA LYS A 163 40.13 0.45 8.74
C LYS A 163 39.14 -0.41 9.51
N ASP A 164 39.28 -1.73 9.42
CA ASP A 164 38.51 -2.65 10.24
C ASP A 164 39.04 -2.61 11.68
N VAL A 165 38.19 -2.19 12.62
CA VAL A 165 38.47 -2.12 14.06
C VAL A 165 37.57 -3.08 14.86
N SER A 166 37.01 -4.08 14.18
CA SER A 166 36.15 -5.09 14.80
C SER A 166 36.89 -5.89 15.86
N THR A 167 36.23 -6.14 16.98
CA THR A 167 36.73 -7.01 18.06
C THR A 167 36.41 -8.49 17.83
N THR A 168 35.75 -8.81 16.73
CA THR A 168 35.29 -10.17 16.37
C THR A 168 35.66 -10.50 14.93
N PRO A 169 36.05 -11.76 14.63
CA PRO A 169 36.25 -12.21 13.25
C PRO A 169 34.92 -12.40 12.50
N ASN A 170 33.77 -12.34 13.19
CA ASN A 170 32.48 -12.53 12.56
C ASN A 170 32.13 -11.37 11.63
N HIS A 171 32.04 -11.66 10.33
CA HIS A 171 31.70 -10.69 9.29
C HIS A 171 30.29 -10.10 9.41
N LEU A 172 29.43 -10.70 10.23
CA LEU A 172 28.09 -10.23 10.55
C LEU A 172 28.07 -9.03 11.53
N PHE A 173 29.19 -8.73 12.19
CA PHE A 173 29.29 -7.71 13.24
C PHE A 173 30.51 -6.78 13.05
N ARG A 174 30.75 -6.36 11.81
CA ARG A 174 31.92 -5.54 11.46
C ARG A 174 31.77 -4.09 11.90
N THR A 175 32.88 -3.50 12.35
CA THR A 175 33.01 -2.08 12.67
C THR A 175 34.20 -1.49 11.91
N MET A 176 33.90 -0.49 11.10
CA MET A 176 34.80 0.19 10.19
C MET A 176 35.04 1.62 10.67
N ARG A 177 36.29 2.09 10.62
CA ARG A 177 36.69 3.43 11.04
C ARG A 177 37.35 4.18 9.89
N TYR A 178 36.84 5.37 9.59
CA TYR A 178 37.52 6.37 8.76
C TYR A 178 38.31 7.26 9.70
N GLU A 179 39.63 7.05 9.78
CA GLU A 179 40.52 7.64 10.78
C GLU A 179 40.60 9.17 10.62
N SER A 180 40.69 9.69 9.39
CA SER A 180 40.82 11.15 9.15
C SER A 180 39.58 11.94 9.53
N TYR A 181 38.42 11.27 9.57
CA TYR A 181 37.12 11.86 9.90
C TYR A 181 36.64 11.47 11.29
N ASN A 182 37.32 10.56 11.97
CA ASN A 182 36.85 9.93 13.20
C ASN A 182 35.39 9.44 13.08
N PHE A 183 35.03 8.90 11.91
CA PHE A 183 33.69 8.39 11.62
C PHE A 183 33.65 6.87 11.77
N THR A 184 32.68 6.36 12.53
CA THR A 184 32.51 4.92 12.76
C THR A 184 31.29 4.39 12.04
N LEU A 185 31.43 3.28 11.34
CA LEU A 185 30.35 2.58 10.67
C LEU A 185 30.30 1.14 11.17
N SER A 186 29.18 0.70 11.73
CA SER A 186 29.00 -0.66 12.24
C SER A 186 27.80 -1.34 11.61
N VAL A 187 27.87 -2.66 11.45
CA VAL A 187 26.70 -3.49 11.17
C VAL A 187 26.41 -4.42 12.33
N PHE A 188 25.12 -4.60 12.60
CA PHE A 188 24.59 -5.56 13.55
C PHE A 188 23.61 -6.48 12.83
N TRP A 189 24.04 -7.74 12.66
CA TRP A 189 23.16 -8.77 12.13
C TRP A 189 22.07 -9.11 13.15
N SER A 190 20.86 -8.71 12.82
CA SER A 190 19.66 -9.03 13.58
C SER A 190 18.47 -9.06 12.60
N PRO A 191 18.34 -10.14 11.80
CA PRO A 191 17.43 -10.17 10.66
C PRO A 191 15.95 -10.03 11.04
N PHE A 192 15.61 -10.36 12.29
CA PHE A 192 14.28 -10.21 12.86
C PHE A 192 14.19 -9.10 13.91
N LEU A 193 15.27 -8.36 14.21
CA LEU A 193 15.42 -7.35 15.29
C LEU A 193 15.26 -7.89 16.74
N VAL A 194 14.52 -8.97 16.91
CA VAL A 194 14.28 -9.72 18.15
C VAL A 194 15.19 -10.94 18.26
N VAL A 195 15.26 -11.54 19.45
CA VAL A 195 15.94 -12.81 19.67
C VAL A 195 15.35 -13.86 18.73
N ALA A 196 16.22 -14.50 17.95
CA ALA A 196 15.84 -15.46 16.93
C ALA A 196 16.82 -16.63 16.85
N ASN A 197 16.28 -17.85 16.83
CA ASN A 197 17.06 -19.07 16.89
C ASN A 197 16.42 -20.14 16.02
N GLN A 198 17.24 -20.75 15.17
CA GLN A 198 16.81 -21.78 14.25
C GLN A 198 16.69 -23.12 15.00
N SER A 199 15.55 -23.81 14.89
CA SER A 199 15.40 -25.16 15.44
C SER A 199 16.23 -26.16 14.61
N SER A 200 16.91 -27.08 15.28
CA SER A 200 17.46 -28.28 14.63
C SER A 200 16.32 -29.00 13.92
N SER A 201 16.47 -29.27 12.62
CA SER A 201 15.47 -29.97 11.81
C SER A 201 15.04 -31.26 12.52
N SER A 202 13.76 -31.37 12.90
CA SER A 202 13.20 -32.68 13.23
C SER A 202 13.10 -33.48 11.93
N GLU A 203 13.57 -34.72 11.95
CA GLU A 203 13.55 -35.64 10.80
C GLU A 203 12.12 -35.82 10.23
N GLU A 204 11.08 -35.50 10.99
CA GLU A 204 9.67 -35.60 10.61
C GLU A 204 9.12 -34.43 9.78
N SER A 205 9.73 -33.24 9.81
CA SER A 205 9.21 -32.05 9.09
C SER A 205 10.03 -31.64 7.88
N GLY A 206 11.29 -32.06 7.77
CA GLY A 206 12.21 -31.69 6.68
C GLY A 206 12.46 -30.19 6.51
N ARG A 207 11.90 -29.32 7.38
CA ARG A 207 11.95 -27.86 7.30
C ARG A 207 12.57 -27.28 8.56
N SER A 208 13.43 -26.28 8.38
CA SER A 208 14.05 -25.58 9.50
C SER A 208 13.21 -24.37 9.90
N LEU A 209 12.66 -24.38 11.11
CA LEU A 209 11.82 -23.31 11.66
C LEU A 209 12.67 -22.30 12.44
N TRP A 210 12.25 -21.04 12.41
CA TRP A 210 12.80 -19.99 13.27
C TRP A 210 11.94 -19.83 14.53
N ASN A 211 12.55 -19.79 15.71
CA ASN A 211 11.88 -19.37 16.93
C ASN A 211 12.14 -17.87 17.10
N LEU A 212 11.08 -17.05 17.09
CA LEU A 212 11.15 -15.60 17.28
C LEU A 212 10.52 -15.23 18.62
N TYR A 213 11.27 -14.56 19.48
CA TYR A 213 10.80 -14.13 20.80
C TYR A 213 10.35 -12.67 20.70
N LEU A 214 9.07 -12.44 20.40
CA LEU A 214 8.56 -11.14 19.94
C LEU A 214 8.57 -10.05 21.03
N ASP A 215 8.73 -10.45 22.30
CA ASP A 215 8.87 -9.58 23.46
C ASP A 215 10.34 -9.41 23.93
N GLU A 216 11.30 -10.03 23.26
CA GLU A 216 12.73 -9.99 23.61
C GLU A 216 13.56 -9.44 22.45
N LEU A 217 14.11 -8.23 22.61
CA LEU A 217 15.00 -7.65 21.59
C LEU A 217 16.37 -8.33 21.57
N ASP A 218 16.97 -8.41 20.39
CA ASP A 218 18.29 -9.00 20.22
C ASP A 218 19.37 -8.15 20.92
N GLY A 219 20.02 -8.77 21.92
CA GLY A 219 21.10 -8.17 22.70
C GLY A 219 22.30 -7.70 21.85
N ALA A 220 22.50 -8.28 20.67
CA ALA A 220 23.67 -8.01 19.84
C ALA A 220 23.75 -6.54 19.38
N TRP A 221 22.60 -5.91 19.12
CA TRP A 221 22.53 -4.49 18.74
C TRP A 221 22.10 -3.60 19.90
N THR A 222 21.11 -4.01 20.70
CA THR A 222 20.54 -3.19 21.78
C THR A 222 21.57 -2.82 22.84
N ALA A 223 22.51 -3.71 23.16
CA ALA A 223 23.55 -3.44 24.16
C ALA A 223 24.56 -2.35 23.76
N ARG A 224 24.61 -1.96 22.48
CA ARG A 224 25.64 -1.05 21.96
C ARG A 224 25.08 0.19 21.28
N ILE A 225 23.78 0.22 20.97
CA ILE A 225 23.19 1.24 20.11
C ILE A 225 23.20 2.65 20.73
N ALA A 226 23.17 2.75 22.06
CA ALA A 226 23.21 4.03 22.79
C ALA A 226 24.49 4.85 22.51
N ALA A 227 25.58 4.21 22.06
CA ALA A 227 26.83 4.88 21.69
C ALA A 227 26.86 5.40 20.23
N PHE A 228 25.78 5.21 19.47
CA PHE A 228 25.68 5.64 18.08
C PHE A 228 24.97 6.98 17.92
N ASP A 229 25.33 7.75 16.90
CA ASP A 229 24.61 8.98 16.53
C ASP A 229 23.47 8.72 15.53
N TYR A 230 23.64 7.71 14.67
CA TYR A 230 22.69 7.33 13.64
C TYR A 230 22.44 5.82 13.68
N VAL A 231 21.17 5.42 13.57
CA VAL A 231 20.76 4.01 13.50
C VAL A 231 19.90 3.82 12.26
N VAL A 232 20.33 2.98 11.32
CA VAL A 232 19.57 2.59 10.14
C VAL A 232 18.99 1.21 10.36
N LEU A 233 17.68 1.15 10.63
CA LEU A 233 16.91 -0.08 10.75
C LEU A 233 16.45 -0.56 9.37
N SER A 234 16.69 -1.85 9.09
CA SER A 234 16.31 -2.49 7.83
C SER A 234 16.06 -3.98 8.04
N ALA A 235 14.81 -4.37 8.28
CA ALA A 235 14.43 -5.79 8.46
C ALA A 235 13.03 -6.04 7.87
N SER A 236 12.94 -6.99 6.94
CA SER A 236 11.65 -7.40 6.35
C SER A 236 11.72 -8.76 5.64
N ASN A 237 12.74 -8.99 4.80
CA ASN A 237 12.79 -10.17 3.93
C ASN A 237 12.84 -11.50 4.70
N TRP A 238 13.48 -11.53 5.88
CA TRP A 238 13.58 -12.73 6.69
C TRP A 238 12.24 -13.18 7.32
N PHE A 239 11.27 -12.28 7.47
CA PHE A 239 9.93 -12.61 7.97
C PHE A 239 9.12 -13.49 7.01
N HIS A 240 9.60 -13.72 5.79
CA HIS A 240 9.04 -14.73 4.87
C HIS A 240 9.39 -16.17 5.27
N LYS A 241 10.33 -16.39 6.20
CA LYS A 241 10.70 -17.72 6.65
C LYS A 241 9.63 -18.27 7.61
N PRO A 242 9.32 -19.58 7.53
CA PRO A 242 8.49 -20.25 8.52
C PRO A 242 9.05 -20.05 9.94
N ALA A 243 8.19 -19.67 10.87
CA ALA A 243 8.59 -19.25 12.20
C ALA A 243 7.54 -19.55 13.27
N VAL A 244 8.01 -19.85 14.47
CA VAL A 244 7.22 -20.00 15.71
C VAL A 244 7.45 -18.76 16.55
N PHE A 245 6.36 -18.16 17.04
CA PHE A 245 6.37 -16.92 17.80
C PHE A 245 6.23 -17.25 19.28
N HIS A 246 7.17 -16.75 20.06
CA HIS A 246 7.21 -16.85 21.51
C HIS A 246 6.90 -15.49 22.12
N GLU A 247 6.08 -15.50 23.17
CA GLU A 247 5.80 -14.34 24.03
C GLU A 247 5.81 -14.82 25.48
N ALA A 248 6.49 -14.09 26.37
CA ALA A 248 6.70 -14.44 27.78
C ALA A 248 7.22 -15.88 27.97
N GLY A 249 8.13 -16.30 27.09
CA GLY A 249 8.74 -17.63 27.08
C GLY A 249 7.80 -18.79 26.69
N ARG A 250 6.63 -18.50 26.08
CA ARG A 250 5.67 -19.52 25.63
C ARG A 250 5.35 -19.35 24.16
N VAL A 251 5.07 -20.46 23.47
CA VAL A 251 4.57 -20.43 22.09
C VAL A 251 3.21 -19.74 22.06
N ALA A 252 3.17 -18.57 21.44
CA ALA A 252 1.96 -17.75 21.28
C ALA A 252 1.25 -18.07 19.97
N ALA A 253 2.02 -18.24 18.90
CA ALA A 253 1.53 -18.39 17.54
C ALA A 253 2.65 -18.87 16.61
N CYS A 254 2.38 -18.99 15.32
CA CYS A 254 3.38 -19.23 14.32
C CYS A 254 3.01 -18.67 12.95
N HIS A 255 3.85 -18.94 11.96
CA HIS A 255 3.60 -18.75 10.55
C HIS A 255 4.24 -19.89 9.75
N ASP A 256 3.45 -20.58 8.92
CA ASP A 256 3.89 -21.70 8.06
C ASP A 256 4.64 -22.81 8.83
N CYS A 257 4.38 -22.95 10.14
CA CYS A 257 5.11 -23.86 11.02
C CYS A 257 4.53 -25.28 11.08
N LEU A 258 3.26 -25.45 10.68
CA LEU A 258 2.52 -26.71 10.69
C LEU A 258 2.46 -27.41 12.07
N LEU A 259 2.57 -26.66 13.17
CA LEU A 259 2.49 -27.19 14.53
C LEU A 259 1.03 -27.33 14.99
N PRO A 260 0.57 -28.53 15.40
CA PRO A 260 -0.80 -28.72 15.88
C PRO A 260 -1.12 -27.85 17.11
N GLY A 261 -2.31 -27.23 17.10
CA GLY A 261 -2.79 -26.42 18.23
C GLY A 261 -2.12 -25.05 18.40
N VAL A 262 -1.22 -24.65 17.49
CA VAL A 262 -0.58 -23.33 17.48
C VAL A 262 -1.26 -22.46 16.42
N PRO A 263 -1.80 -21.27 16.75
CA PRO A 263 -2.47 -20.42 15.77
C PRO A 263 -1.47 -19.81 14.77
N ASP A 264 -1.82 -19.78 13.48
CA ASP A 264 -1.06 -19.04 12.47
C ASP A 264 -1.48 -17.56 12.49
N LEU A 265 -0.61 -16.69 12.99
CA LEU A 265 -0.85 -15.24 13.04
C LEU A 265 -0.23 -14.50 11.87
N THR A 266 0.27 -15.21 10.85
CA THR A 266 0.92 -14.68 9.65
C THR A 266 2.26 -14.00 9.89
N ARG A 267 3.06 -13.88 8.82
CA ARG A 267 4.29 -13.08 8.78
C ARG A 267 4.09 -11.59 9.08
N ARG A 268 2.91 -11.03 8.76
CA ARG A 268 2.58 -9.62 9.05
C ARG A 268 2.60 -9.35 10.55
N TYR A 269 2.08 -10.28 11.36
CA TYR A 269 2.05 -10.12 12.81
C TYR A 269 3.45 -10.06 13.41
N SER A 270 4.33 -11.01 13.06
CA SER A 270 5.69 -11.04 13.62
C SER A 270 6.52 -9.83 13.21
N LEU A 271 6.42 -9.36 11.96
CA LEU A 271 7.08 -8.12 11.52
C LEU A 271 6.58 -6.91 12.31
N ARG A 272 5.25 -6.78 12.50
CA ARG A 272 4.65 -5.68 13.27
C ARG A 272 5.18 -5.67 14.70
N MET A 273 5.15 -6.82 15.37
CA MET A 273 5.56 -6.93 16.77
C MET A 273 7.05 -6.63 16.95
N ALA A 274 7.90 -7.21 16.11
CA ALA A 274 9.34 -7.00 16.18
C ALA A 274 9.73 -5.53 15.90
N LEU A 275 9.16 -4.93 14.85
CA LEU A 275 9.44 -3.54 14.51
C LEU A 275 8.94 -2.58 15.59
N ARG A 276 7.74 -2.82 16.12
CA ARG A 276 7.18 -2.03 17.23
C ARG A 276 8.08 -2.09 18.46
N ALA A 277 8.54 -3.28 18.84
CA ALA A 277 9.44 -3.45 19.97
C ALA A 277 10.75 -2.69 19.75
N ALA A 278 11.36 -2.82 18.56
CA ALA A 278 12.63 -2.16 18.23
C ALA A 278 12.51 -0.63 18.23
N LEU A 279 11.44 -0.08 17.63
CA LEU A 279 11.20 1.36 17.61
C LEU A 279 10.90 1.90 19.00
N ARG A 280 10.10 1.20 19.80
CA ARG A 280 9.83 1.60 21.20
C ARG A 280 11.09 1.67 22.03
N PHE A 281 11.96 0.66 21.92
CA PHE A 281 13.25 0.68 22.61
C PHE A 281 14.09 1.92 22.23
N LEU A 282 14.17 2.26 20.94
CA LEU A 282 14.96 3.40 20.47
C LEU A 282 14.41 4.78 20.87
N ILE A 283 13.11 4.91 21.15
CA ILE A 283 12.47 6.20 21.48
C ILE A 283 12.16 6.38 22.97
N THR A 284 12.45 5.37 23.79
CA THR A 284 12.20 5.37 25.23
C THR A 284 13.51 5.31 26.02
N ASP A 285 13.40 5.49 27.34
CA ASP A 285 14.55 5.45 28.25
C ASP A 285 15.24 4.09 28.26
N ASP A 286 14.54 3.01 27.87
CA ASP A 286 15.08 1.65 27.79
C ASP A 286 16.26 1.56 26.82
N GLY A 287 16.19 2.23 25.67
CA GLY A 287 17.28 2.26 24.70
C GLY A 287 18.33 3.33 24.96
N ASN A 288 18.03 4.32 25.81
CA ASN A 288 18.90 5.46 26.13
C ASN A 288 19.55 6.08 24.87
N PHE A 289 18.78 6.14 23.78
CA PHE A 289 19.24 6.62 22.48
C PHE A 289 18.67 8.00 22.19
N ASN A 290 19.55 8.95 21.84
CA ASN A 290 19.16 10.34 21.56
C ASN A 290 19.63 10.82 20.17
N GLY A 291 19.96 9.88 19.29
CA GLY A 291 20.44 10.16 17.93
C GLY A 291 19.30 10.23 16.91
N THR A 292 19.63 9.96 15.64
CA THR A 292 18.66 9.84 14.55
C THR A 292 18.42 8.38 14.18
N VAL A 293 17.17 7.95 14.25
CA VAL A 293 16.71 6.64 13.75
C VAL A 293 16.19 6.81 12.33
N VAL A 294 16.80 6.08 11.39
CA VAL A 294 16.37 5.95 10.01
C VAL A 294 15.70 4.59 9.87
N VAL A 295 14.42 4.55 9.51
CA VAL A 295 13.74 3.31 9.13
C VAL A 295 13.75 3.23 7.62
N ARG A 296 14.51 2.29 7.05
CA ARG A 296 14.46 1.98 5.63
C ARG A 296 13.33 0.98 5.40
N THR A 297 12.43 1.31 4.47
CA THR A 297 11.33 0.41 4.12
C THR A 297 11.85 -0.87 3.45
N GLU A 298 10.94 -1.82 3.30
CA GLU A 298 11.16 -3.14 2.75
C GLU A 298 11.75 -3.07 1.33
N SER A 299 12.58 -4.05 0.98
CA SER A 299 13.24 -4.10 -0.33
C SER A 299 12.66 -5.26 -1.12
N PRO A 300 12.07 -4.98 -2.29
CA PRO A 300 11.34 -5.97 -3.06
C PRO A 300 12.27 -7.04 -3.64
N MET A 301 11.70 -8.22 -3.89
CA MET A 301 12.36 -9.36 -4.53
C MET A 301 11.75 -9.60 -5.92
N HIS A 302 12.57 -9.72 -6.96
CA HIS A 302 12.09 -9.78 -8.34
C HIS A 302 12.18 -11.19 -8.97
N PHE A 303 11.70 -12.21 -8.27
CA PHE A 303 11.66 -13.56 -8.83
C PHE A 303 10.60 -13.69 -9.93
N GLU A 304 11.03 -14.20 -11.09
CA GLU A 304 10.17 -14.55 -12.22
C GLU A 304 10.31 -16.04 -12.56
N GLY A 305 9.22 -16.67 -12.99
CA GLY A 305 9.24 -18.06 -13.45
C GLY A 305 9.42 -19.11 -12.35
N GLY A 306 9.34 -18.72 -11.08
CA GLY A 306 9.40 -19.59 -9.90
C GLY A 306 9.64 -18.77 -8.63
N GLU A 307 9.50 -19.41 -7.46
CA GLU A 307 9.92 -18.83 -6.17
C GLU A 307 11.44 -18.94 -6.00
N TRP A 308 11.97 -18.31 -4.94
CA TRP A 308 13.41 -18.29 -4.62
C TRP A 308 14.04 -19.68 -4.50
N ASP A 309 13.26 -20.68 -4.08
CA ASP A 309 13.65 -22.09 -3.91
C ASP A 309 13.08 -23.02 -4.99
N LYS A 310 12.30 -22.50 -5.94
CA LYS A 310 11.61 -23.27 -7.00
C LYS A 310 12.05 -22.87 -8.41
N GLY A 311 13.32 -22.47 -8.55
CA GLY A 311 13.93 -22.16 -9.85
C GLY A 311 13.58 -20.79 -10.42
N GLY A 312 13.03 -19.88 -9.61
CA GLY A 312 12.85 -18.47 -9.98
C GLY A 312 14.16 -17.78 -10.35
N ASP A 313 14.06 -16.75 -11.19
CA ASP A 313 15.21 -15.96 -11.66
C ASP A 313 14.78 -14.51 -11.97
N CYS A 314 15.72 -13.58 -12.09
CA CYS A 314 15.50 -12.14 -12.31
C CYS A 314 16.32 -11.71 -13.52
N ARG A 315 15.79 -11.98 -14.72
CA ARG A 315 16.55 -11.87 -15.98
C ARG A 315 16.37 -10.54 -16.71
N ARG A 316 15.52 -9.65 -16.19
CA ARG A 316 15.30 -8.33 -16.78
C ARG A 316 16.61 -7.55 -16.81
N LYS A 317 16.80 -6.76 -17.87
CA LYS A 317 18.02 -5.98 -18.13
C LYS A 317 17.79 -4.47 -18.13
N ARG A 318 16.55 -4.06 -17.83
CA ARG A 318 16.13 -2.66 -17.74
C ARG A 318 15.14 -2.50 -16.58
N PRO A 319 15.03 -1.28 -16.03
CA PRO A 319 13.95 -0.93 -15.12
C PRO A 319 12.57 -1.08 -15.77
N TYR A 320 11.56 -1.19 -14.91
CA TYR A 320 10.18 -0.95 -15.31
C TYR A 320 9.99 0.52 -15.69
N LYS A 321 9.13 0.77 -16.68
CA LYS A 321 8.62 2.11 -16.99
C LYS A 321 7.46 2.46 -16.06
N ALA A 322 7.13 3.75 -15.99
CA ALA A 322 5.93 4.21 -15.30
C ALA A 322 4.69 3.41 -15.77
N GLY A 323 3.97 2.82 -14.82
CA GLY A 323 2.79 2.00 -15.07
C GLY A 323 3.04 0.53 -15.46
N GLU A 324 4.29 0.10 -15.70
CA GLU A 324 4.60 -1.33 -15.97
C GLU A 324 4.59 -2.19 -14.69
N THR A 325 4.68 -1.57 -13.51
CA THR A 325 4.62 -2.25 -12.21
C THR A 325 3.91 -1.37 -11.18
N ARG A 326 3.35 -2.01 -10.14
CA ARG A 326 2.82 -1.37 -8.93
C ARG A 326 3.09 -2.24 -7.72
N MET A 327 3.26 -1.63 -6.56
CA MET A 327 3.48 -2.35 -5.30
C MET A 327 2.22 -3.16 -4.97
N THR A 328 2.37 -4.47 -4.82
CA THR A 328 1.26 -5.42 -4.56
C THR A 328 1.71 -6.52 -3.62
N GLY A 329 0.78 -7.35 -3.13
CA GLY A 329 1.11 -8.53 -2.34
C GLY A 329 1.91 -8.21 -1.08
N TRP A 330 2.97 -8.98 -0.83
CA TRP A 330 3.79 -8.85 0.37
C TRP A 330 4.58 -7.54 0.43
N ASP A 331 5.01 -7.02 -0.72
CA ASP A 331 5.75 -5.75 -0.78
C ASP A 331 4.87 -4.61 -0.24
N LEU A 332 3.62 -4.52 -0.71
CA LEU A 332 2.65 -3.53 -0.23
C LEU A 332 2.28 -3.74 1.24
N ASP A 333 2.08 -5.00 1.63
CA ASP A 333 1.69 -5.36 3.00
C ASP A 333 2.77 -4.92 4.00
N PHE A 334 4.03 -5.31 3.76
CA PHE A 334 5.17 -5.00 4.63
C PHE A 334 5.50 -3.51 4.63
N HIS A 335 5.48 -2.86 3.46
CA HIS A 335 5.64 -1.42 3.35
C HIS A 335 4.61 -0.66 4.19
N THR A 336 3.32 -0.94 3.98
CA THR A 336 2.23 -0.26 4.69
C THR A 336 2.38 -0.40 6.20
N LEU A 337 2.69 -1.60 6.69
CA LEU A 337 2.93 -1.86 8.11
C LEU A 337 4.12 -1.07 8.66
N GLN A 338 5.24 -1.03 7.93
CA GLN A 338 6.42 -0.29 8.37
C GLN A 338 6.13 1.21 8.46
N VAL A 339 5.37 1.76 7.52
CA VAL A 339 4.93 3.16 7.53
C VAL A 339 4.01 3.44 8.71
N GLU A 340 3.04 2.56 9.00
CA GLU A 340 2.13 2.66 10.16
C GLU A 340 2.89 2.68 11.50
N GLU A 341 3.78 1.71 11.73
CA GLU A 341 4.55 1.60 12.97
C GLU A 341 5.56 2.74 13.10
N PHE A 342 6.17 3.18 11.99
CA PHE A 342 7.02 4.36 11.97
C PHE A 342 6.25 5.63 12.37
N ALA A 343 5.08 5.87 11.77
CA ALA A 343 4.29 7.07 12.04
C ALA A 343 3.89 7.14 13.53
N THR A 344 3.51 5.99 14.09
CA THR A 344 3.18 5.85 15.52
C THR A 344 4.40 6.16 16.40
N ALA A 345 5.54 5.51 16.13
CA ALA A 345 6.77 5.73 16.89
C ALA A 345 7.29 7.16 16.78
N LYS A 346 7.18 7.79 15.60
CA LYS A 346 7.58 9.18 15.37
C LYS A 346 6.76 10.14 16.22
N ALA A 347 5.43 9.97 16.24
CA ALA A 347 4.55 10.80 17.07
C ALA A 347 4.88 10.65 18.57
N GLU A 348 5.15 9.42 19.03
CA GLU A 348 5.57 9.17 20.42
C GLU A 348 6.94 9.81 20.74
N ALA A 349 7.92 9.73 19.83
CA ALA A 349 9.25 10.31 20.01
C ALA A 349 9.22 11.84 20.05
N GLU A 350 8.45 12.47 19.16
CA GLU A 350 8.26 13.92 19.12
C GLU A 350 7.58 14.44 20.40
N ALA A 351 6.58 13.72 20.91
CA ALA A 351 5.92 14.05 22.17
C ALA A 351 6.87 13.99 23.39
N ARG A 352 7.91 13.15 23.33
CA ARG A 352 8.93 13.01 24.38
C ARG A 352 10.12 13.95 24.21
N ASN A 353 10.21 14.68 23.10
CA ASN A 353 11.42 15.41 22.69
C ASN A 353 12.66 14.50 22.71
N GLY A 354 12.49 13.25 22.24
CA GLY A 354 13.51 12.20 22.23
C GLY A 354 14.24 12.09 20.89
N ALA A 355 14.64 10.86 20.54
CA ALA A 355 15.34 10.56 19.29
C ALA A 355 14.60 11.07 18.05
N ARG A 356 15.35 11.54 17.04
CA ARG A 356 14.78 11.98 15.77
C ARG A 356 14.47 10.77 14.89
N LEU A 357 13.22 10.61 14.47
CA LEU A 357 12.81 9.54 13.55
C LEU A 357 12.63 10.05 12.12
N VAL A 358 13.23 9.37 11.15
CA VAL A 358 13.06 9.63 9.71
C VAL A 358 12.77 8.35 8.94
N LEU A 359 11.83 8.42 8.02
CA LEU A 359 11.46 7.31 7.15
C LEU A 359 12.21 7.45 5.83
N MET A 360 12.90 6.39 5.43
CA MET A 360 13.59 6.28 4.16
C MET A 360 12.77 5.32 3.27
N ASP A 361 11.78 5.88 2.57
CA ASP A 361 10.79 5.14 1.78
C ASP A 361 11.36 4.75 0.41
N THR A 362 12.17 3.70 0.34
CA THR A 362 12.86 3.32 -0.91
C THR A 362 12.10 2.29 -1.74
N THR A 363 11.03 1.71 -1.20
CA THR A 363 10.41 0.50 -1.76
C THR A 363 9.92 0.72 -3.18
N GLU A 364 9.19 1.81 -3.44
CA GLU A 364 8.68 2.12 -4.78
C GLU A 364 9.80 2.32 -5.80
N ALA A 365 10.86 3.05 -5.43
CA ALA A 365 12.01 3.25 -6.30
C ALA A 365 12.69 1.91 -6.63
N MET A 366 12.84 1.03 -5.65
CA MET A 366 13.52 -0.25 -5.86
C MET A 366 12.66 -1.28 -6.58
N LEU A 367 11.33 -1.24 -6.44
CA LEU A 367 10.38 -2.08 -7.18
C LEU A 367 10.51 -1.88 -8.69
N GLN A 368 10.94 -0.70 -9.13
CA GLN A 368 11.17 -0.42 -10.53
C GLN A 368 12.46 -1.06 -11.09
N ARG A 369 13.28 -1.73 -10.27
CA ARG A 369 14.65 -2.15 -10.61
C ARG A 369 14.88 -3.67 -10.65
N PRO A 370 14.06 -4.47 -11.34
CA PRO A 370 14.31 -5.91 -11.46
C PRO A 370 15.65 -6.23 -12.16
N ASP A 371 16.24 -5.27 -12.88
CA ASP A 371 17.55 -5.35 -13.52
C ASP A 371 18.74 -5.25 -12.56
N GLY A 372 18.52 -4.84 -11.31
CA GLY A 372 19.58 -4.56 -10.35
C GLY A 372 20.18 -5.74 -9.61
N HIS A 373 19.55 -6.91 -9.70
CA HIS A 373 19.91 -8.09 -8.89
C HIS A 373 21.09 -8.88 -9.46
N PRO A 374 21.85 -9.62 -8.63
CA PRO A 374 22.91 -10.51 -9.12
C PRO A 374 22.40 -11.63 -10.03
N SER A 375 21.19 -12.15 -9.81
CA SER A 375 20.75 -13.40 -10.43
C SER A 375 21.82 -14.48 -10.17
N ARG A 376 22.28 -15.19 -11.20
CA ARG A 376 23.35 -16.19 -11.14
C ARG A 376 24.77 -15.61 -11.06
N TYR A 377 24.91 -14.28 -11.07
CA TYR A 377 26.21 -13.61 -11.13
C TYR A 377 26.73 -13.23 -9.74
N GLY A 378 26.39 -13.98 -8.69
CA GLY A 378 26.97 -13.82 -7.35
C GLY A 378 28.08 -14.84 -7.02
N HIS A 379 28.35 -15.79 -7.91
CA HIS A 379 29.27 -16.90 -7.68
C HIS A 379 29.73 -17.49 -9.02
N TRP A 380 30.68 -18.43 -9.00
CA TRP A 380 31.11 -19.08 -10.23
C TRP A 380 30.03 -20.06 -10.74
N PRO A 381 29.98 -20.35 -12.06
CA PRO A 381 29.03 -21.33 -12.59
C PRO A 381 29.14 -22.68 -11.89
N ASN A 382 27.99 -23.29 -11.57
CA ASN A 382 27.86 -24.60 -10.90
C ASN A 382 28.37 -24.66 -9.45
N GLU A 383 28.65 -23.52 -8.83
CA GLU A 383 28.99 -23.49 -7.40
C GLU A 383 27.77 -23.82 -6.54
N ASN A 384 27.97 -24.64 -5.50
CA ASN A 384 26.89 -25.03 -4.59
C ASN A 384 26.66 -23.95 -3.55
N VAL A 385 25.74 -23.03 -3.83
CA VAL A 385 25.35 -21.91 -2.98
C VAL A 385 23.90 -22.02 -2.53
N THR A 386 23.56 -21.42 -1.39
CA THR A 386 22.18 -21.44 -0.85
C THR A 386 21.17 -20.78 -1.76
N LEU A 387 21.56 -19.71 -2.46
CA LEU A 387 20.71 -18.96 -3.37
C LEU A 387 21.42 -18.82 -4.71
N TYR A 388 21.15 -19.74 -5.63
CA TYR A 388 21.84 -19.78 -6.93
C TYR A 388 21.40 -18.63 -7.84
N ASN A 389 20.10 -18.33 -7.91
CA ASN A 389 19.61 -17.12 -8.56
C ASN A 389 19.24 -16.12 -7.48
N ASP A 390 20.13 -15.16 -7.21
CA ASP A 390 19.89 -14.14 -6.21
C ASP A 390 19.06 -12.98 -6.78
N CYS A 391 17.78 -12.98 -6.44
CA CYS A 391 16.83 -11.91 -6.79
C CYS A 391 16.34 -11.14 -5.55
N VAL A 392 17.14 -11.19 -4.48
CA VAL A 392 16.88 -10.52 -3.19
C VAL A 392 17.91 -9.42 -2.98
N HIS A 393 19.19 -9.74 -3.09
CA HIS A 393 20.29 -8.79 -2.94
C HIS A 393 20.53 -8.03 -4.23
N TRP A 394 21.39 -7.02 -4.16
CA TRP A 394 21.65 -6.12 -5.27
C TRP A 394 23.12 -6.12 -5.66
N CYS A 395 23.37 -6.01 -6.96
CA CYS A 395 24.72 -5.82 -7.49
C CYS A 395 25.37 -4.55 -6.92
N LEU A 396 26.68 -4.60 -6.68
CA LEU A 396 27.50 -3.45 -6.36
C LEU A 396 28.62 -3.29 -7.42
N PRO A 397 28.79 -2.11 -8.05
CA PRO A 397 27.86 -0.97 -8.04
C PRO A 397 26.49 -1.34 -8.61
N GLY A 398 25.45 -0.56 -8.30
CA GLY A 398 24.09 -0.86 -8.72
C GLY A 398 23.03 0.04 -8.08
N PRO A 399 21.73 -0.34 -8.15
CA PRO A 399 20.64 0.53 -7.70
C PRO A 399 20.69 0.91 -6.22
N VAL A 400 21.36 0.09 -5.40
CA VAL A 400 21.59 0.36 -3.97
C VAL A 400 22.40 1.63 -3.72
N ASP A 401 23.17 2.11 -4.69
CA ASP A 401 23.90 3.38 -4.57
C ASP A 401 22.93 4.57 -4.39
N ALA A 402 21.71 4.49 -4.95
CA ALA A 402 20.68 5.51 -4.78
C ALA A 402 20.12 5.56 -3.33
N TRP A 403 20.21 4.47 -2.56
CA TRP A 403 19.88 4.52 -1.13
C TRP A 403 20.81 5.48 -0.40
N ASN A 404 22.11 5.49 -0.73
CA ASN A 404 23.06 6.38 -0.10
C ASN A 404 22.92 7.84 -0.56
N GLU A 405 22.51 8.07 -1.82
CA GLU A 405 22.09 9.39 -2.30
C GLU A 405 20.92 9.92 -1.45
N MET A 406 19.85 9.12 -1.32
CA MET A 406 18.69 9.46 -0.50
C MET A 406 19.09 9.69 0.97
N LEU A 407 19.90 8.81 1.56
CA LEU A 407 20.37 8.92 2.94
C LEU A 407 21.13 10.23 3.18
N GLN A 408 22.04 10.60 2.27
CA GLN A 408 22.77 11.86 2.34
C GLN A 408 21.82 13.07 2.30
N GLN A 409 20.85 13.06 1.37
CA GLN A 409 19.88 14.15 1.23
C GLN A 409 18.96 14.28 2.46
N MET A 410 18.50 13.16 3.03
CA MET A 410 17.64 13.13 4.21
C MET A 410 18.35 13.63 5.48
N LEU A 411 19.58 13.17 5.70
CA LEU A 411 20.32 13.48 6.92
C LEU A 411 20.94 14.88 6.85
N PHE A 412 21.34 15.32 5.64
CA PHE A 412 22.06 16.57 5.44
C PHE A 412 21.43 17.45 4.34
N PRO A 413 20.27 18.08 4.59
CA PRO A 413 19.54 18.88 3.59
C PRO A 413 20.29 20.11 3.05
N ARG A 414 21.48 20.42 3.59
CA ARG A 414 22.36 21.49 3.06
C ARG A 414 22.88 21.17 1.65
N PHE A 415 22.74 19.94 1.18
CA PHE A 415 23.10 19.51 -0.17
C PHE A 415 21.97 19.68 -1.19
N TYR A 416 20.75 20.07 -0.76
CA TYR A 416 19.72 20.54 -1.68
C TYR A 416 20.04 21.96 -2.18
N PRO A 417 20.13 22.18 -3.50
CA PRO A 417 19.90 23.51 -4.04
C PRO A 417 18.40 23.82 -3.91
N VAL A 418 17.95 24.16 -2.71
CA VAL A 418 16.76 25.01 -2.61
C VAL A 418 17.11 26.27 -3.39
N PRO A 419 16.29 26.76 -4.32
CA PRO A 419 16.49 28.07 -4.92
C PRO A 419 16.54 29.07 -3.76
N ARG A 420 17.75 29.47 -3.36
CA ARG A 420 17.92 30.54 -2.38
C ARG A 420 17.51 31.80 -3.10
N THR A 421 16.23 32.15 -3.03
CA THR A 421 15.83 33.55 -2.99
C THR A 421 16.37 34.15 -1.68
N ARG A 422 17.70 34.24 -1.56
CA ARG A 422 18.34 35.21 -0.68
C ARG A 422 18.13 36.55 -1.35
N CYS A 423 16.99 37.17 -1.08
CA CYS A 423 16.95 38.62 -1.08
C CYS A 423 17.80 39.05 0.13
N SER A 424 19.10 39.26 -0.10
CA SER A 424 19.91 40.01 0.85
C SER A 424 19.28 41.41 0.96
N SER A 425 19.18 41.93 2.17
CA SER A 425 18.50 43.17 2.56
C SER A 425 19.12 44.46 1.98
N ARG A 426 19.49 44.48 0.70
CA ARG A 426 20.14 45.62 0.02
C ARG A 426 19.60 45.97 -1.36
N CYS A 427 18.54 45.32 -1.85
CA CYS A 427 17.88 45.74 -3.09
C CYS A 427 16.56 46.46 -2.79
N PHE A 428 16.63 47.67 -2.22
CA PHE A 428 15.47 48.54 -2.02
C PHE A 428 15.75 49.99 -2.45
N VAL A 429 16.47 50.20 -3.55
CA VAL A 429 16.60 51.51 -4.20
C VAL A 429 16.93 51.27 -5.69
N PRO A 430 15.95 50.93 -6.55
CA PRO A 430 15.42 51.97 -7.45
C PRO A 430 14.01 51.65 -8.03
N ALA A 431 13.06 51.15 -7.22
CA ALA A 431 11.68 50.89 -7.70
C ALA A 431 10.71 52.07 -7.46
N LEU A 432 11.13 53.12 -6.73
CA LEU A 432 10.27 54.26 -6.41
C LEU A 432 10.28 55.39 -7.45
N SER A 433 11.23 55.37 -8.40
CA SER A 433 11.41 56.47 -9.37
C SER A 433 10.48 56.39 -10.58
N LEU A 434 9.88 55.23 -10.84
CA LEU A 434 9.07 54.97 -12.04
C LEU A 434 7.56 55.06 -11.81
N LEU A 435 7.09 55.08 -10.56
CA LEU A 435 5.67 55.16 -10.21
C LEU A 435 5.15 56.60 -10.02
N LEU A 436 6.03 57.60 -9.98
CA LEU A 436 5.65 59.01 -9.81
C LEU A 436 5.42 59.79 -11.12
N VAL A 437 5.79 59.24 -12.27
CA VAL A 437 5.62 59.89 -13.58
C VAL A 437 4.28 59.54 -14.24
N ALA A 438 3.67 58.40 -13.88
CA ALA A 438 2.40 57.95 -14.45
C ALA A 438 1.16 58.56 -13.77
N ALA A 439 1.29 59.17 -12.59
CA ALA A 439 0.17 59.67 -11.79
C ALA A 439 -0.25 61.12 -12.08
N LEU A 440 0.40 61.82 -13.02
CA LEU A 440 0.10 63.24 -13.32
C LEU A 440 -0.58 63.50 -14.68
N ALA A 441 -0.95 62.46 -15.43
CA ALA A 441 -1.51 62.61 -16.79
C ALA A 441 -2.94 62.07 -16.97
N ALA A 442 -3.75 62.05 -15.91
CA ALA A 442 -5.16 61.68 -16.01
C ALA A 442 -6.04 62.60 -15.14
N SER A 443 -6.11 63.87 -15.54
CA SER A 443 -7.24 64.73 -15.18
C SER A 443 -7.78 65.34 -16.47
N ASN A 444 -8.92 64.82 -16.94
CA ASN A 444 -10.11 65.59 -17.30
C ASN A 444 -11.03 64.82 -18.26
N VAL A 445 -12.32 65.07 -18.04
CA VAL A 445 -13.47 64.94 -18.95
C VAL A 445 -14.33 63.69 -18.80
N SER A 446 -15.42 63.94 -18.06
CA SER A 446 -16.72 63.28 -17.94
C SER A 446 -17.41 62.99 -19.29
N TYR A 447 -18.29 61.96 -19.33
CA TYR A 447 -19.76 62.11 -19.50
C TYR A 447 -20.45 60.78 -19.91
N LEU A 448 -21.57 60.47 -19.21
CA LEU A 448 -22.82 59.79 -19.66
C LEU A 448 -22.72 58.30 -20.06
N THR A 449 -23.64 57.36 -19.80
CA THR A 449 -24.99 57.29 -19.20
C THR A 449 -25.34 55.81 -19.06
N PHE A 450 -26.13 55.43 -18.04
CA PHE A 450 -26.83 54.14 -17.97
C PHE A 450 -28.04 54.11 -18.93
N PRO A 451 -28.54 52.92 -19.31
CA PRO A 451 -29.79 52.50 -18.68
C PRO A 451 -29.87 51.02 -18.29
N ASN A 452 -30.96 50.78 -17.58
CA ASN A 452 -31.26 49.72 -16.63
C ASN A 452 -32.04 48.55 -17.26
N ARG A 453 -32.10 47.43 -16.51
CA ARG A 453 -33.28 46.57 -16.30
C ARG A 453 -33.55 45.43 -17.32
N GLN A 454 -33.50 44.17 -16.86
CA GLN A 454 -34.66 43.42 -16.34
C GLN A 454 -34.32 41.96 -16.00
N HIS A 455 -34.81 41.52 -14.84
CA HIS A 455 -34.95 40.12 -14.41
C HIS A 455 -36.22 39.50 -15.02
N LEU A 456 -36.20 38.20 -15.34
CA LEU A 456 -37.23 37.16 -15.06
C LEU A 456 -36.82 35.78 -15.68
N PRO A 457 -37.45 34.63 -15.32
CA PRO A 457 -36.80 33.45 -14.72
C PRO A 457 -36.82 32.20 -15.66
N PRO A 458 -36.42 30.97 -15.21
CA PRO A 458 -35.98 29.88 -16.08
C PRO A 458 -37.10 28.87 -16.42
N LEU A 459 -36.83 28.03 -17.44
CA LEU A 459 -37.22 26.62 -17.68
C LEU A 459 -37.15 26.33 -19.22
N PRO A 460 -37.20 25.07 -19.71
CA PRO A 460 -36.52 23.84 -19.30
C PRO A 460 -35.79 23.14 -20.48
N TRP A 461 -34.94 22.18 -20.12
CA TRP A 461 -34.37 21.04 -20.88
C TRP A 461 -34.85 20.80 -22.34
N ARG A 462 -33.89 20.72 -23.27
CA ARG A 462 -33.97 19.80 -24.42
C ARG A 462 -32.59 19.41 -24.98
N ASN A 463 -32.48 18.11 -25.26
CA ASN A 463 -31.37 17.34 -25.81
C ASN A 463 -30.49 18.04 -26.86
N SER A 464 -29.18 17.84 -26.70
CA SER A 464 -28.18 17.82 -27.78
C SER A 464 -27.18 16.72 -27.44
N SER A 465 -27.42 15.50 -27.93
CA SER A 465 -26.66 14.92 -29.05
C SER A 465 -25.14 14.98 -28.89
N ARG A 466 -24.55 13.79 -28.72
CA ARG A 466 -23.23 13.36 -29.21
C ARG A 466 -22.18 14.48 -29.29
N SER A 467 -21.48 14.68 -28.19
CA SER A 467 -20.12 15.23 -28.19
C SER A 467 -19.17 14.07 -27.88
N SER A 468 -18.65 13.43 -28.92
CA SER A 468 -17.46 12.61 -28.83
C SER A 468 -16.30 13.49 -28.36
N ARG A 469 -16.01 13.45 -27.06
CA ARG A 469 -14.72 13.89 -26.52
C ARG A 469 -14.00 12.65 -26.05
N ASN A 470 -12.73 12.57 -26.44
CA ASN A 470 -11.74 11.65 -25.89
C ASN A 470 -11.51 12.00 -24.41
N GLU A 471 -12.46 11.66 -23.55
CA GLU A 471 -12.21 11.50 -22.12
C GLU A 471 -11.58 10.12 -21.95
N ALA A 472 -10.48 10.04 -21.19
CA ALA A 472 -9.93 8.76 -20.80
C ALA A 472 -11.04 7.94 -20.12
N PRO A 473 -11.16 6.63 -20.40
CA PRO A 473 -12.20 5.81 -19.78
C PRO A 473 -12.04 5.87 -18.26
N CYS A 474 -13.13 6.21 -17.56
CA CYS A 474 -13.13 6.25 -16.09
C CYS A 474 -12.97 4.82 -15.55
N ASP A 475 -11.92 4.60 -14.75
CA ASP A 475 -11.75 3.38 -13.98
C ASP A 475 -12.55 3.50 -12.68
N ILE A 476 -13.75 2.91 -12.66
CA ILE A 476 -14.66 3.00 -11.50
C ILE A 476 -14.15 2.23 -10.26
N PHE A 477 -13.08 1.45 -10.40
CA PHE A 477 -12.54 0.58 -9.36
C PHE A 477 -11.39 1.22 -8.57
N ARG A 478 -10.88 2.38 -9.02
CA ARG A 478 -9.84 3.17 -8.34
C ARG A 478 -10.36 4.52 -7.90
N GLY A 479 -10.00 4.93 -6.69
CA GLY A 479 -10.51 6.14 -6.08
C GLY A 479 -10.40 6.14 -4.57
N GLU A 480 -11.32 6.85 -3.92
CA GLU A 480 -11.30 7.04 -2.47
C GLU A 480 -12.70 6.95 -1.85
N TRP A 481 -12.76 6.60 -0.57
CA TRP A 481 -13.97 6.71 0.23
C TRP A 481 -14.16 8.15 0.70
N VAL A 482 -15.33 8.72 0.42
CA VAL A 482 -15.67 10.08 0.84
C VAL A 482 -16.92 10.09 1.72
N PRO A 483 -17.03 11.08 2.62
CA PRO A 483 -18.24 11.26 3.42
C PRO A 483 -19.47 11.38 2.53
N ASP A 484 -20.49 10.61 2.86
CA ASP A 484 -21.73 10.57 2.13
C ASP A 484 -22.86 11.24 2.94
N PRO A 485 -23.31 12.45 2.54
CA PRO A 485 -24.35 13.18 3.25
C PRO A 485 -25.72 12.49 3.16
N ASP A 486 -25.96 11.67 2.12
CA ASP A 486 -27.24 11.04 1.85
C ASP A 486 -27.34 9.64 2.46
N ALA A 487 -26.35 9.21 3.25
CA ALA A 487 -26.25 7.86 3.78
C ALA A 487 -27.00 7.65 5.12
N PRO A 488 -27.40 6.40 5.45
CA PRO A 488 -27.24 5.17 4.66
C PRO A 488 -28.26 5.06 3.52
N TYR A 489 -28.02 4.14 2.58
CA TYR A 489 -28.95 3.86 1.46
C TYR A 489 -30.31 3.35 1.95
N TYR A 490 -30.28 2.52 2.98
CA TYR A 490 -31.43 1.89 3.63
C TYR A 490 -31.07 1.62 5.11
N THR A 491 -32.00 1.11 5.91
CA THR A 491 -31.75 0.66 7.29
C THR A 491 -32.34 -0.73 7.53
N ASN A 492 -32.08 -1.31 8.69
CA ASN A 492 -32.71 -2.56 9.13
C ASN A 492 -34.24 -2.48 9.25
N ASP A 493 -34.80 -1.26 9.33
CA ASP A 493 -36.25 -1.05 9.36
C ASP A 493 -36.85 -0.97 7.95
N THR A 494 -36.07 -0.52 6.95
CA THR A 494 -36.55 -0.37 5.58
C THR A 494 -36.30 -1.62 4.72
N CYS A 495 -35.28 -2.42 5.04
CA CYS A 495 -35.05 -3.73 4.41
C CYS A 495 -35.39 -4.88 5.38
N SER A 496 -36.51 -5.56 5.13
CA SER A 496 -36.96 -6.68 5.99
C SER A 496 -36.32 -8.04 5.66
N VAL A 497 -35.40 -8.10 4.71
CA VAL A 497 -34.79 -9.34 4.20
C VAL A 497 -33.29 -9.43 4.50
N ILE A 498 -32.76 -8.54 5.35
CA ILE A 498 -31.38 -8.65 5.82
C ILE A 498 -31.25 -9.94 6.64
N HIS A 499 -30.33 -10.82 6.22
CA HIS A 499 -30.01 -11.99 7.02
C HIS A 499 -29.38 -11.57 8.35
N GLU A 500 -29.77 -12.23 9.44
CA GLU A 500 -29.35 -11.84 10.80
C GLU A 500 -27.82 -11.77 10.98
N HIS A 501 -27.07 -12.54 10.20
CA HIS A 501 -25.60 -12.49 10.17
C HIS A 501 -25.02 -11.14 9.74
N TYR A 502 -25.76 -10.33 8.97
CA TYR A 502 -25.29 -9.07 8.40
C TYR A 502 -25.98 -7.84 9.01
N ASP A 503 -27.01 -8.03 9.84
CA ASP A 503 -27.83 -6.96 10.44
C ASP A 503 -27.16 -6.32 11.68
N CYS A 504 -26.05 -5.62 11.45
CA CYS A 504 -25.25 -5.03 12.52
C CYS A 504 -26.00 -4.00 13.36
N MET A 505 -26.95 -3.29 12.74
CA MET A 505 -27.77 -2.29 13.43
C MET A 505 -28.69 -2.96 14.45
N ARG A 506 -29.40 -4.01 14.04
CA ARG A 506 -30.27 -4.79 14.95
C ARG A 506 -29.49 -5.43 16.10
N PHE A 507 -28.29 -5.91 15.84
CA PHE A 507 -27.43 -6.53 16.86
C PHE A 507 -26.57 -5.53 17.64
N GLY A 508 -26.88 -4.23 17.55
CA GLY A 508 -26.38 -3.21 18.46
C GLY A 508 -24.92 -2.80 18.24
N LYS A 509 -24.45 -2.79 16.98
CA LYS A 509 -23.15 -2.19 16.65
C LYS A 509 -23.17 -0.71 17.03
N PRO A 510 -22.34 -0.26 17.99
CA PRO A 510 -22.48 1.06 18.62
C PRO A 510 -22.00 2.21 17.74
N ASP A 511 -21.02 1.95 16.88
CA ASP A 511 -20.49 2.93 15.93
C ASP A 511 -21.12 2.69 14.56
N LEU A 512 -21.92 3.65 14.10
CA LEU A 512 -22.57 3.67 12.78
C LEU A 512 -21.87 4.62 11.81
N GLY A 513 -20.71 5.18 12.16
CA GLY A 513 -19.90 6.04 11.29
C GLY A 513 -19.51 5.35 9.98
N PHE A 514 -19.35 4.02 10.00
CA PHE A 514 -19.07 3.22 8.81
C PHE A 514 -20.15 3.32 7.72
N LEU A 515 -21.38 3.69 8.07
CA LEU A 515 -22.46 3.88 7.12
C LEU A 515 -22.35 5.18 6.33
N LYS A 516 -21.51 6.13 6.75
CA LYS A 516 -21.47 7.50 6.22
C LYS A 516 -20.46 7.69 5.11
N TRP A 517 -20.21 6.66 4.33
CA TRP A 517 -19.16 6.64 3.30
C TRP A 517 -19.69 6.12 1.97
N ARG A 518 -19.26 6.75 0.87
CA ARG A 518 -19.44 6.26 -0.50
C ARG A 518 -18.12 6.20 -1.24
N TRP A 519 -18.04 5.29 -2.20
CA TRP A 519 -16.91 5.20 -3.09
C TRP A 519 -16.97 6.29 -4.17
N ARG A 520 -15.87 7.02 -4.37
CA ARG A 520 -15.72 8.01 -5.43
C ARG A 520 -14.53 7.62 -6.31
N PRO A 521 -14.77 7.25 -7.59
CA PRO A 521 -13.68 6.98 -8.51
C PRO A 521 -12.82 8.20 -8.84
N ASP A 522 -11.60 7.94 -9.30
CA ASP A 522 -10.71 8.98 -9.82
C ASP A 522 -11.20 9.50 -11.17
N GLY A 523 -11.36 10.81 -11.29
CA GLY A 523 -11.66 11.46 -12.56
C GLY A 523 -13.09 11.30 -13.08
N CYS A 524 -13.99 10.63 -12.36
CA CYS A 524 -15.43 10.66 -12.63
C CYS A 524 -16.28 10.52 -11.37
N ASP A 525 -17.60 10.61 -11.52
CA ASP A 525 -18.54 10.35 -10.42
C ASP A 525 -19.27 9.04 -10.67
N LEU A 526 -19.34 8.19 -9.63
CA LEU A 526 -20.10 6.95 -9.64
C LEU A 526 -21.44 7.19 -8.95
N PRO A 527 -22.54 7.41 -9.69
CA PRO A 527 -23.82 7.70 -9.06
C PRO A 527 -24.26 6.51 -8.20
N ARG A 528 -24.93 6.82 -7.08
CA ARG A 528 -25.61 5.80 -6.27
C ARG A 528 -26.55 4.96 -7.14
N LEU A 529 -26.70 3.69 -6.80
CA LEU A 529 -27.69 2.82 -7.41
C LEU A 529 -29.08 3.44 -7.18
N ASP A 530 -29.71 3.83 -8.30
CA ASP A 530 -31.12 4.18 -8.34
C ASP A 530 -31.94 2.89 -8.54
N PRO A 531 -32.70 2.43 -7.52
CA PRO A 531 -33.40 1.16 -7.58
C PRO A 531 -34.51 1.14 -8.63
N VAL A 532 -35.10 2.30 -8.96
CA VAL A 532 -36.09 2.41 -10.04
C VAL A 532 -35.42 2.19 -11.38
N ARG A 533 -34.26 2.82 -11.58
CA ARG A 533 -33.45 2.64 -12.80
C ARG A 533 -32.95 1.20 -12.93
N PHE A 534 -32.44 0.61 -11.85
CA PHE A 534 -31.96 -0.77 -11.87
C PHE A 534 -33.09 -1.74 -12.26
N LEU A 535 -34.24 -1.66 -11.60
CA LEU A 535 -35.40 -2.51 -11.91
C LEU A 535 -35.96 -2.26 -13.33
N ALA A 536 -35.81 -1.05 -13.87
CA ALA A 536 -36.17 -0.76 -15.25
C ALA A 536 -35.21 -1.45 -16.24
N VAL A 537 -33.89 -1.41 -15.98
CA VAL A 537 -32.86 -2.09 -16.80
C VAL A 537 -33.04 -3.61 -16.75
N MET A 538 -33.41 -4.14 -15.58
CA MET A 538 -33.56 -5.58 -15.33
C MET A 538 -34.98 -6.12 -15.60
N ARG A 539 -35.88 -5.29 -16.15
CA ARG A 539 -37.27 -5.69 -16.40
C ARG A 539 -37.33 -6.88 -17.36
N GLY A 540 -38.01 -7.95 -16.93
CA GLY A 540 -38.15 -9.18 -17.71
C GLY A 540 -36.89 -10.03 -17.80
N LYS A 541 -35.86 -9.73 -16.99
CA LYS A 541 -34.58 -10.43 -17.00
C LYS A 541 -34.35 -11.22 -15.72
N SER A 542 -33.28 -12.00 -15.67
CA SER A 542 -32.85 -12.76 -14.50
C SER A 542 -31.36 -12.62 -14.21
N MET A 543 -30.99 -12.66 -12.93
CA MET A 543 -29.61 -12.54 -12.46
C MET A 543 -29.27 -13.65 -11.45
N ALA A 544 -28.12 -14.29 -11.61
CA ALA A 544 -27.61 -15.31 -10.70
C ALA A 544 -26.32 -14.83 -10.01
N PHE A 545 -26.25 -14.98 -8.70
CA PHE A 545 -25.03 -14.90 -7.91
C PHE A 545 -24.52 -16.32 -7.66
N VAL A 546 -23.31 -16.64 -8.06
CA VAL A 546 -22.71 -17.96 -7.91
C VAL A 546 -21.44 -17.84 -7.09
N GLY A 547 -21.33 -18.60 -6.00
CA GLY A 547 -20.09 -18.64 -5.24
C GLY A 547 -20.28 -18.87 -3.75
N ASP A 548 -19.46 -18.17 -2.95
CA ASP A 548 -19.41 -18.35 -1.51
C ASP A 548 -20.35 -17.39 -0.73
N SER A 549 -20.11 -17.24 0.57
CA SER A 549 -20.94 -16.41 1.43
C SER A 549 -20.84 -14.92 1.15
N LEU A 550 -19.79 -14.44 0.46
CA LEU A 550 -19.71 -13.06 -0.01
C LEU A 550 -20.57 -12.82 -1.24
N ALA A 551 -20.70 -13.79 -2.15
CA ALA A 551 -21.65 -13.70 -3.27
C ALA A 551 -23.09 -13.52 -2.75
N ARG A 552 -23.47 -14.29 -1.72
CA ARG A 552 -24.76 -14.11 -1.04
C ARG A 552 -24.87 -12.76 -0.33
N ASN A 553 -23.79 -12.29 0.32
CA ASN A 553 -23.76 -10.98 0.97
C ASN A 553 -24.02 -9.84 -0.02
N HIS A 554 -23.42 -9.93 -1.22
CA HIS A 554 -23.62 -8.99 -2.33
C HIS A 554 -25.07 -9.03 -2.83
N MET A 555 -25.61 -10.22 -3.08
CA MET A 555 -27.02 -10.38 -3.48
C MET A 555 -27.98 -9.75 -2.46
N GLN A 556 -27.76 -9.96 -1.16
CA GLN A 556 -28.64 -9.42 -0.13
C GLN A 556 -28.56 -7.90 -0.02
N SER A 557 -27.38 -7.31 -0.20
CA SER A 557 -27.24 -5.85 -0.36
C SER A 557 -28.07 -5.34 -1.54
N LEU A 558 -27.98 -6.01 -2.70
CA LEU A 558 -28.75 -5.63 -3.89
C LEU A 558 -30.25 -5.68 -3.59
N ILE A 559 -30.74 -6.80 -3.07
CA ILE A 559 -32.17 -6.97 -2.76
C ILE A 559 -32.64 -5.86 -1.81
N CYS A 560 -31.86 -5.52 -0.78
CA CYS A 560 -32.21 -4.44 0.13
C CYS A 560 -32.35 -3.09 -0.55
N LEU A 561 -31.43 -2.74 -1.46
CA LEU A 561 -31.54 -1.53 -2.27
C LEU A 561 -32.84 -1.52 -3.10
N LEU A 562 -33.21 -2.67 -3.68
CA LEU A 562 -34.40 -2.79 -4.52
C LEU A 562 -35.72 -2.80 -3.72
N THR A 563 -35.68 -3.20 -2.44
CA THR A 563 -36.87 -3.20 -1.56
C THR A 563 -37.47 -1.81 -1.34
N MET A 564 -36.68 -0.76 -1.59
CA MET A 564 -37.12 0.63 -1.57
C MET A 564 -38.17 0.94 -2.65
N VAL A 565 -38.28 0.10 -3.69
CA VAL A 565 -39.24 0.24 -4.80
C VAL A 565 -40.28 -0.88 -4.78
N GLU A 566 -39.83 -2.11 -4.58
CA GLU A 566 -40.70 -3.29 -4.61
C GLU A 566 -40.21 -4.34 -3.61
N LYS A 567 -41.14 -4.86 -2.79
CA LYS A 567 -40.84 -5.98 -1.91
C LYS A 567 -40.69 -7.27 -2.73
N PRO A 568 -39.60 -8.03 -2.56
CA PRO A 568 -39.42 -9.28 -3.27
C PRO A 568 -40.32 -10.37 -2.68
N THR A 569 -40.75 -11.31 -3.53
CA THR A 569 -41.40 -12.56 -3.15
C THR A 569 -40.37 -13.70 -3.19
N PRO A 570 -40.09 -14.39 -2.06
CA PRO A 570 -39.24 -15.56 -2.09
C PRO A 570 -39.97 -16.70 -2.82
N ASN A 571 -39.23 -17.52 -3.57
CA ASN A 571 -39.82 -18.60 -4.36
C ASN A 571 -40.48 -19.68 -3.49
N THR A 572 -39.96 -19.95 -2.29
CA THR A 572 -40.65 -20.73 -1.26
C THR A 572 -40.44 -20.13 0.13
N PRO A 573 -41.32 -20.39 1.12
CA PRO A 573 -41.16 -19.86 2.48
C PRO A 573 -39.90 -20.33 3.23
N ARG A 574 -39.16 -21.30 2.68
CA ARG A 574 -37.95 -21.90 3.27
C ARG A 574 -36.69 -21.71 2.43
N ASP A 575 -36.80 -21.06 1.27
CA ASP A 575 -35.69 -20.89 0.32
C ASP A 575 -35.28 -19.41 0.29
N ASP A 576 -34.13 -19.11 0.89
CA ASP A 576 -33.48 -17.79 0.87
C ASP A 576 -32.59 -17.60 -0.36
N GLY A 577 -32.64 -18.54 -1.32
CA GLY A 577 -31.81 -18.57 -2.52
C GLY A 577 -32.42 -17.90 -3.75
N VAL A 578 -33.74 -17.71 -3.83
CA VAL A 578 -34.38 -17.12 -5.04
C VAL A 578 -35.47 -16.11 -4.67
N TYR A 579 -35.34 -14.90 -5.22
CA TYR A 579 -36.26 -13.79 -5.02
C TYR A 579 -36.81 -13.25 -6.34
N ARG A 580 -38.09 -12.90 -6.34
CA ARG A 580 -38.78 -12.36 -7.50
C ARG A 580 -39.37 -10.98 -7.21
N PHE A 581 -39.20 -10.07 -8.16
CA PHE A 581 -39.82 -8.75 -8.19
C PHE A 581 -40.92 -8.77 -9.25
N ASP A 582 -42.12 -9.16 -8.84
CA ASP A 582 -43.25 -9.50 -9.71
C ASP A 582 -43.67 -8.36 -10.66
N LYS A 583 -43.69 -7.10 -10.19
CA LYS A 583 -44.07 -5.95 -11.03
C LYS A 583 -43.02 -5.66 -12.12
N HIS A 584 -41.79 -6.09 -11.92
CA HIS A 584 -40.69 -5.93 -12.87
C HIS A 584 -40.39 -7.21 -13.64
N ASN A 585 -41.03 -8.34 -13.30
CA ASN A 585 -40.69 -9.66 -13.81
C ASN A 585 -39.16 -9.90 -13.77
N PHE A 586 -38.54 -9.50 -12.66
CA PHE A 586 -37.11 -9.65 -12.43
C PHE A 586 -36.88 -10.75 -11.38
N THR A 587 -35.99 -11.69 -11.68
CA THR A 587 -35.63 -12.79 -10.77
C THR A 587 -34.16 -12.67 -10.40
N VAL A 588 -33.85 -12.76 -9.10
CA VAL A 588 -32.48 -12.87 -8.60
C VAL A 588 -32.31 -14.18 -7.84
N ALA A 589 -31.25 -14.93 -8.14
CA ALA A 589 -30.97 -16.22 -7.53
C ALA A 589 -29.54 -16.29 -6.97
N ASN A 590 -29.32 -17.12 -5.95
CA ASN A 590 -28.03 -17.43 -5.37
C ASN A 590 -27.78 -18.93 -5.46
N PHE A 591 -26.67 -19.31 -6.10
CA PHE A 591 -26.15 -20.66 -6.14
C PHE A 591 -24.96 -20.78 -5.20
N TRP A 592 -25.13 -21.61 -4.16
CA TRP A 592 -24.07 -21.92 -3.22
C TRP A 592 -23.05 -22.86 -3.88
N ALA A 593 -21.94 -22.29 -4.34
CA ALA A 593 -20.86 -22.99 -5.01
C ALA A 593 -19.52 -22.42 -4.51
N PRO A 594 -19.16 -22.66 -3.23
CA PRO A 594 -18.08 -21.94 -2.56
C PRO A 594 -16.69 -22.13 -3.19
N PHE A 595 -16.51 -23.21 -3.96
CA PHE A 595 -15.30 -23.50 -4.72
C PHE A 595 -15.51 -23.44 -6.24
N LEU A 596 -16.70 -23.10 -6.73
CA LEU A 596 -17.14 -23.13 -8.14
C LEU A 596 -17.12 -24.52 -8.83
N VAL A 597 -16.24 -25.41 -8.42
CA VAL A 597 -16.11 -26.78 -8.93
C VAL A 597 -16.77 -27.79 -8.00
N ARG A 598 -17.02 -29.00 -8.53
CA ARG A 598 -17.51 -30.12 -7.74
C ARG A 598 -16.59 -30.31 -6.54
N HIS A 599 -17.21 -30.50 -5.38
CA HIS A 599 -16.50 -30.64 -4.13
C HIS A 599 -17.21 -31.60 -3.19
N GLU A 600 -16.44 -32.20 -2.29
CA GLU A 600 -16.94 -33.15 -1.29
C GLU A 600 -16.18 -32.94 0.02
N MET A 601 -16.88 -32.76 1.14
CA MET A 601 -16.24 -32.75 2.45
C MET A 601 -15.91 -34.20 2.81
N ILE A 602 -14.63 -34.47 3.08
CA ILE A 602 -14.16 -35.81 3.43
C ILE A 602 -13.88 -35.98 4.92
N GLU A 603 -13.61 -34.89 5.64
CA GLU A 603 -13.45 -34.91 7.10
C GLU A 603 -14.03 -33.64 7.71
N ASP A 604 -14.96 -33.78 8.65
CA ASP A 604 -15.66 -32.66 9.29
C ASP A 604 -14.72 -31.79 10.15
N ASP A 605 -13.82 -32.43 10.91
CA ASP A 605 -12.80 -31.81 11.74
C ASP A 605 -11.41 -31.96 11.10
N GLY A 606 -11.30 -31.48 9.86
CA GLY A 606 -10.06 -31.53 9.09
C GLY A 606 -8.89 -30.77 9.76
N PRO A 607 -7.70 -30.76 9.13
CA PRO A 607 -6.45 -30.27 9.70
C PRO A 607 -6.48 -28.88 10.37
N ALA A 608 -7.37 -28.01 9.90
CA ALA A 608 -7.54 -26.64 10.39
C ALA A 608 -8.89 -26.42 11.12
N HIS A 609 -9.52 -27.49 11.63
CA HIS A 609 -10.84 -27.46 12.30
C HIS A 609 -11.95 -26.78 11.47
N THR A 610 -11.81 -26.84 10.15
CA THR A 610 -12.65 -26.16 9.15
C THR A 610 -13.12 -27.12 8.06
N GLY A 611 -12.96 -28.41 8.29
CA GLY A 611 -13.20 -29.48 7.32
C GLY A 611 -12.07 -29.64 6.30
N LEU A 612 -11.91 -30.86 5.79
CA LEU A 612 -11.05 -31.19 4.66
C LEU A 612 -11.93 -31.54 3.45
N TRP A 613 -11.60 -30.99 2.29
CA TRP A 613 -12.45 -31.07 1.10
C TRP A 613 -11.72 -31.70 -0.09
N ASN A 614 -12.37 -32.55 -0.86
CA ASN A 614 -11.96 -32.87 -2.22
C ASN A 614 -12.49 -31.79 -3.16
N LEU A 615 -11.63 -31.24 -4.01
CA LEU A 615 -11.99 -30.34 -5.10
C LEU A 615 -11.62 -30.99 -6.44
N TYR A 616 -12.59 -31.10 -7.34
CA TYR A 616 -12.41 -31.67 -8.68
C TYR A 616 -12.26 -30.52 -9.68
N LEU A 617 -11.03 -30.09 -9.88
CA LEU A 617 -10.68 -28.79 -10.47
C LEU A 617 -11.11 -28.64 -11.93
N ASP A 618 -11.43 -29.73 -12.63
CA ASP A 618 -11.88 -29.79 -14.02
C ASP A 618 -13.40 -30.04 -14.16
N GLU A 619 -14.12 -30.16 -13.04
CA GLU A 619 -15.56 -30.45 -13.03
C GLU A 619 -16.34 -29.26 -12.44
N PRO A 620 -17.11 -28.49 -13.22
CA PRO A 620 -17.93 -27.41 -12.67
C PRO A 620 -19.02 -27.99 -11.75
N ASP A 621 -19.32 -27.29 -10.66
CA ASP A 621 -20.31 -27.78 -9.71
C ASP A 621 -21.72 -27.81 -10.35
N ALA A 622 -22.37 -28.98 -10.30
CA ALA A 622 -23.66 -29.20 -10.94
C ALA A 622 -24.77 -28.28 -10.42
N THR A 623 -24.65 -27.78 -9.18
CA THR A 623 -25.65 -26.89 -8.55
C THR A 623 -25.91 -25.64 -9.36
N TRP A 624 -24.86 -25.01 -9.90
CA TRP A 624 -25.00 -23.83 -10.76
C TRP A 624 -24.90 -24.20 -12.23
N ALA A 625 -23.99 -25.12 -12.60
CA ALA A 625 -23.72 -25.45 -14.00
C ALA A 625 -24.97 -25.91 -14.76
N SER A 626 -25.86 -26.66 -14.10
CA SER A 626 -27.11 -27.15 -14.70
C SER A 626 -28.16 -26.09 -14.99
N SER A 627 -28.09 -24.94 -14.30
CA SER A 627 -29.18 -23.94 -14.27
C SER A 627 -28.76 -22.57 -14.78
N VAL A 628 -27.46 -22.28 -14.80
CA VAL A 628 -26.93 -20.93 -15.07
C VAL A 628 -27.27 -20.43 -16.48
N ALA A 629 -27.45 -21.34 -17.45
CA ALA A 629 -27.85 -20.99 -18.82
C ALA A 629 -29.26 -20.37 -18.92
N ALA A 630 -30.09 -20.48 -17.89
CA ALA A 630 -31.42 -19.85 -17.83
C ALA A 630 -31.37 -18.39 -17.34
N PHE A 631 -30.19 -17.85 -17.02
CA PHE A 631 -30.03 -16.51 -16.48
C PHE A 631 -29.43 -15.54 -17.50
N ASP A 632 -29.94 -14.31 -17.53
CA ASP A 632 -29.42 -13.26 -18.43
C ASP A 632 -28.08 -12.67 -17.93
N TYR A 633 -27.90 -12.62 -16.61
CA TYR A 633 -26.72 -12.08 -15.93
C TYR A 633 -26.20 -13.05 -14.89
N ILE A 634 -24.87 -13.22 -14.84
CA ILE A 634 -24.20 -14.12 -13.89
C ILE A 634 -23.08 -13.34 -13.19
N VAL A 635 -23.17 -13.25 -11.86
CA VAL A 635 -22.15 -12.68 -10.98
C VAL A 635 -21.47 -13.83 -10.24
N VAL A 636 -20.15 -14.01 -10.44
CA VAL A 636 -19.38 -15.07 -9.80
C VAL A 636 -18.41 -14.47 -8.79
N SER A 637 -18.45 -14.93 -7.54
CA SER A 637 -17.53 -14.48 -6.48
C SER A 637 -17.26 -15.63 -5.50
N ALA A 638 -16.03 -16.15 -5.54
CA ALA A 638 -15.61 -17.28 -4.72
C ALA A 638 -14.10 -17.21 -4.47
N SER A 639 -13.72 -16.95 -3.23
CA SER A 639 -12.30 -16.86 -2.84
C SER A 639 -12.07 -17.22 -1.38
N ASN A 640 -13.00 -16.90 -0.47
CA ASN A 640 -12.80 -17.10 0.96
C ASN A 640 -12.79 -18.58 1.37
N TRP A 641 -13.52 -19.42 0.65
CA TRP A 641 -13.57 -20.85 0.96
C TRP A 641 -12.28 -21.58 0.58
N PHE A 642 -11.51 -21.06 -0.37
CA PHE A 642 -10.21 -21.60 -0.75
C PHE A 642 -9.15 -21.50 0.36
N TYR A 643 -9.40 -20.79 1.46
CA TYR A 643 -8.52 -20.85 2.65
C TYR A 643 -8.70 -22.13 3.48
N ARG A 644 -9.75 -22.94 3.21
CA ARG A 644 -9.96 -24.22 3.89
C ARG A 644 -9.09 -25.31 3.27
N PRO A 645 -8.53 -26.24 4.07
CA PRO A 645 -7.76 -27.36 3.56
C PRO A 645 -8.48 -28.14 2.46
N ALA A 646 -7.77 -28.47 1.38
CA ALA A 646 -8.35 -29.27 0.31
C ALA A 646 -7.35 -30.21 -0.39
N MET A 647 -7.87 -31.37 -0.80
CA MET A 647 -7.29 -32.33 -1.73
C MET A 647 -7.75 -31.98 -3.15
N LEU A 648 -6.83 -31.99 -4.10
CA LEU A 648 -7.06 -31.48 -5.46
C LEU A 648 -7.02 -32.61 -6.47
N TYR A 649 -8.08 -32.72 -7.26
CA TYR A 649 -8.24 -33.72 -8.30
C TYR A 649 -8.36 -33.07 -9.67
N GLU A 650 -7.74 -33.68 -10.68
CA GLU A 650 -7.93 -33.36 -12.10
C GLU A 650 -8.10 -34.66 -12.88
N ALA A 651 -9.09 -34.74 -13.76
CA ALA A 651 -9.44 -35.94 -14.53
C ALA A 651 -9.54 -37.20 -13.64
N GLY A 652 -10.13 -37.05 -12.46
CA GLY A 652 -10.27 -38.10 -11.46
C GLY A 652 -8.97 -38.53 -10.75
N THR A 653 -7.84 -37.88 -11.03
CA THR A 653 -6.53 -38.20 -10.42
C THR A 653 -6.17 -37.17 -9.35
N LEU A 654 -5.69 -37.63 -8.19
CA LEU A 654 -5.16 -36.75 -7.15
C LEU A 654 -3.87 -36.08 -7.64
N VAL A 655 -3.89 -34.77 -7.83
CA VAL A 655 -2.75 -33.97 -8.30
C VAL A 655 -1.98 -33.30 -7.16
N GLY A 656 -2.62 -33.13 -6.00
CA GLY A 656 -1.98 -32.58 -4.82
C GLY A 656 -2.99 -32.16 -3.75
N CYS A 657 -2.56 -31.33 -2.82
CA CYS A 657 -3.42 -30.73 -1.81
C CYS A 657 -2.86 -29.38 -1.37
N TYR A 658 -3.63 -28.58 -0.63
CA TYR A 658 -3.11 -27.43 0.11
C TYR A 658 -3.68 -27.42 1.53
N TYR A 659 -2.86 -27.08 2.53
CA TYR A 659 -3.18 -27.13 3.96
C TYR A 659 -3.74 -28.48 4.48
N CYS A 660 -3.57 -29.58 3.76
CA CYS A 660 -4.22 -30.87 4.05
C CYS A 660 -3.46 -31.75 5.07
N LEU A 661 -2.20 -31.43 5.37
CA LEU A 661 -1.33 -32.18 6.28
C LEU A 661 -1.27 -33.70 6.00
N ARG A 662 -1.32 -34.12 4.72
CA ARG A 662 -1.23 -35.54 4.33
C ARG A 662 0.18 -35.92 3.89
N PRO A 663 0.78 -36.97 4.47
CA PRO A 663 2.06 -37.47 3.98
C PRO A 663 1.90 -38.06 2.57
N ASN A 664 2.95 -37.96 1.75
CA ASN A 664 3.00 -38.49 0.39
C ASN A 664 1.98 -37.88 -0.61
N VAL A 665 1.50 -36.66 -0.34
CA VAL A 665 0.66 -35.89 -1.26
C VAL A 665 1.39 -34.60 -1.62
N THR A 666 1.43 -34.26 -2.90
CA THR A 666 2.11 -33.05 -3.38
C THR A 666 1.42 -31.79 -2.83
N ASP A 667 2.17 -30.94 -2.14
CA ASP A 667 1.68 -29.66 -1.63
C ASP A 667 1.66 -28.63 -2.78
N LEU A 668 0.44 -28.29 -3.20
CA LEU A 668 0.13 -27.28 -4.20
C LEU A 668 -0.34 -26.01 -3.48
N THR A 669 -0.37 -24.88 -4.18
CA THR A 669 -0.76 -23.61 -3.55
C THR A 669 -2.26 -23.40 -3.59
N LEU A 670 -2.81 -22.63 -2.64
CA LEU A 670 -4.18 -22.11 -2.71
C LEU A 670 -4.43 -21.40 -4.05
N ASN A 671 -3.44 -20.63 -4.53
CA ASN A 671 -3.50 -19.96 -5.82
C ASN A 671 -3.65 -20.92 -7.00
N TYR A 672 -3.06 -22.13 -6.93
CA TYR A 672 -3.26 -23.17 -7.93
C TYR A 672 -4.72 -23.61 -7.97
N ALA A 673 -5.29 -23.96 -6.82
CA ALA A 673 -6.68 -24.41 -6.73
C ALA A 673 -7.67 -23.33 -7.19
N LEU A 674 -7.50 -22.10 -6.69
CA LEU A 674 -8.34 -20.95 -7.07
C LEU A 674 -8.27 -20.69 -8.58
N ARG A 675 -7.07 -20.70 -9.16
CA ARG A 675 -6.88 -20.50 -10.61
C ARG A 675 -7.57 -21.58 -11.42
N MET A 676 -7.35 -22.85 -11.09
CA MET A 676 -7.90 -23.96 -11.86
C MET A 676 -9.42 -24.02 -11.76
N ALA A 677 -9.99 -23.82 -10.57
CA ALA A 677 -11.43 -23.73 -10.38
C ALA A 677 -12.05 -22.54 -11.14
N THR A 678 -11.41 -21.37 -11.08
CA THR A 678 -11.85 -20.18 -11.84
C THR A 678 -11.81 -20.46 -13.34
N ARG A 679 -10.72 -21.04 -13.85
CA ARG A 679 -10.59 -21.42 -15.25
C ARG A 679 -11.71 -22.36 -15.70
N THR A 680 -12.02 -23.38 -14.90
CA THR A 680 -13.11 -24.33 -15.21
C THR A 680 -14.47 -23.64 -15.25
N ALA A 681 -14.75 -22.74 -14.29
CA ALA A 681 -15.97 -21.94 -14.30
C ALA A 681 -16.07 -21.04 -15.55
N LEU A 682 -15.00 -20.32 -15.88
CA LEU A 682 -14.95 -19.44 -17.06
C LEU A 682 -15.13 -20.22 -18.37
N ARG A 683 -14.45 -21.36 -18.51
CA ARG A 683 -14.58 -22.24 -19.69
C ARG A 683 -15.99 -22.76 -19.86
N PHE A 684 -16.61 -23.22 -18.77
CA PHE A 684 -17.99 -23.70 -18.80
C PHE A 684 -18.94 -22.61 -19.31
N LEU A 685 -18.75 -21.37 -18.84
CA LEU A 685 -19.58 -20.23 -19.21
C LEU A 685 -19.35 -19.73 -20.65
N CYS A 686 -18.13 -19.85 -21.17
CA CYS A 686 -17.82 -19.46 -22.55
C CYS A 686 -18.27 -20.49 -23.60
N HIS A 687 -18.14 -21.79 -23.30
CA HIS A 687 -18.24 -22.86 -24.32
C HIS A 687 -19.29 -23.93 -24.04
N GLY A 688 -20.09 -23.81 -22.98
CA GLY A 688 -21.13 -24.80 -22.65
C GLY A 688 -20.57 -26.20 -22.35
N GLY A 689 -19.30 -26.27 -21.92
CA GLY A 689 -18.64 -27.54 -21.54
C GLY A 689 -17.94 -28.32 -22.65
N VAL A 690 -17.63 -27.71 -23.80
CA VAL A 690 -16.80 -28.37 -24.85
C VAL A 690 -15.32 -28.09 -24.59
N ASP A 691 -14.52 -29.16 -24.47
CA ASP A 691 -13.08 -29.12 -24.17
C ASP A 691 -12.26 -29.06 -25.48
N ASP A 692 -11.87 -27.87 -25.91
CA ASP A 692 -11.10 -27.63 -27.14
C ASP A 692 -9.59 -27.77 -26.89
N GLY A 693 -9.20 -28.80 -26.14
CA GLY A 693 -7.87 -28.95 -25.55
C GLY A 693 -6.72 -28.43 -26.41
N HIS A 694 -6.11 -27.31 -26.02
CA HIS A 694 -4.72 -26.93 -26.29
C HIS A 694 -4.34 -25.67 -25.50
N GLY A 695 -3.12 -25.67 -24.97
CA GLY A 695 -2.47 -24.50 -24.38
C GLY A 695 -1.99 -24.75 -22.94
N GLY A 696 -0.68 -25.00 -22.80
CA GLY A 696 -0.01 -24.94 -21.50
C GLY A 696 0.16 -23.48 -21.10
N PHE A 697 -0.14 -23.14 -19.84
CA PHE A 697 -0.17 -21.74 -19.39
C PHE A 697 0.45 -21.54 -18.00
N ARG A 698 1.06 -20.35 -17.83
CA ARG A 698 1.90 -19.90 -16.71
C ARG A 698 1.38 -18.57 -16.15
N GLY A 699 0.23 -18.56 -15.47
CA GLY A 699 -0.38 -17.30 -14.99
C GLY A 699 -1.27 -17.39 -13.73
N THR A 700 -1.87 -16.26 -13.36
CA THR A 700 -2.79 -15.96 -12.23
C THR A 700 -4.27 -16.09 -12.63
N ALA A 701 -5.21 -16.05 -11.68
CA ALA A 701 -6.65 -16.08 -11.97
C ALA A 701 -7.14 -14.90 -12.83
N LEU A 702 -6.53 -13.72 -12.69
CA LEU A 702 -6.81 -12.56 -13.55
C LEU A 702 -6.33 -12.77 -14.99
N GLU A 703 -5.23 -13.49 -15.18
CA GLU A 703 -4.73 -13.84 -16.51
C GLU A 703 -5.62 -14.90 -17.18
N GLU A 704 -6.17 -15.84 -16.41
CA GLU A 704 -7.20 -16.77 -16.90
C GLU A 704 -8.49 -16.02 -17.30
N PHE A 705 -8.91 -15.01 -16.52
CA PHE A 705 -10.03 -14.14 -16.90
C PHE A 705 -9.76 -13.40 -18.22
N ALA A 706 -8.60 -12.76 -18.35
CA ALA A 706 -8.23 -12.04 -19.58
C ALA A 706 -8.16 -12.98 -20.79
N ALA A 707 -7.66 -14.20 -20.61
CA ALA A 707 -7.63 -15.22 -21.66
C ALA A 707 -9.05 -15.68 -22.06
N ALA A 708 -9.92 -15.93 -21.08
CA ALA A 708 -11.32 -16.30 -21.32
C ALA A 708 -12.09 -15.17 -22.02
N GLU A 709 -11.89 -13.92 -21.60
CA GLU A 709 -12.49 -12.74 -22.24
C GLU A 709 -12.03 -12.61 -23.70
N ALA A 710 -10.73 -12.76 -23.94
CA ALA A 710 -10.18 -12.70 -25.29
C ALA A 710 -10.73 -13.83 -26.18
N ALA A 711 -10.86 -15.04 -25.64
CA ALA A 711 -11.44 -16.19 -26.34
C ALA A 711 -12.93 -15.98 -26.67
N ALA A 712 -13.72 -15.48 -25.71
CA ALA A 712 -15.14 -15.16 -25.92
C ALA A 712 -15.33 -14.10 -27.03
N ARG A 713 -14.50 -13.05 -27.03
CA ARG A 713 -14.50 -12.03 -28.09
C ARG A 713 -14.11 -12.61 -29.45
N ALA A 714 -13.09 -13.48 -29.50
CA ALA A 714 -12.59 -14.08 -30.73
C ALA A 714 -13.57 -15.08 -31.37
N ALA A 715 -14.37 -15.78 -30.56
CA ALA A 715 -15.41 -16.70 -31.02
C ALA A 715 -16.64 -16.01 -31.62
N GLY A 716 -16.65 -14.67 -31.73
CA GLY A 716 -17.81 -13.87 -32.13
C GLY A 716 -18.93 -13.89 -31.09
N GLY A 717 -18.56 -14.06 -29.81
CA GLY A 717 -19.42 -14.54 -28.74
C GLY A 717 -20.59 -13.64 -28.34
N VAL A 718 -21.68 -14.31 -27.97
CA VAL A 718 -22.96 -13.80 -27.43
C VAL A 718 -22.85 -13.42 -25.93
N VAL A 719 -21.72 -13.73 -25.28
CA VAL A 719 -21.48 -13.53 -23.84
C VAL A 719 -20.37 -12.51 -23.61
N ARG A 720 -20.69 -11.44 -22.88
CA ARG A 720 -19.78 -10.36 -22.50
C ARG A 720 -19.26 -10.56 -21.09
N MET A 721 -17.94 -10.69 -20.94
CA MET A 721 -17.28 -10.84 -19.65
C MET A 721 -16.79 -9.49 -19.11
N MET A 722 -16.97 -9.24 -17.82
CA MET A 722 -16.54 -8.03 -17.12
C MET A 722 -15.92 -8.40 -15.77
N LEU A 723 -14.85 -7.70 -15.39
CA LEU A 723 -14.21 -7.84 -14.09
C LEU A 723 -14.71 -6.72 -13.18
N MET A 724 -15.15 -7.06 -11.97
CA MET A 724 -15.54 -6.10 -10.93
C MET A 724 -14.46 -6.12 -9.83
N ASP A 725 -13.39 -5.34 -10.04
CA ASP A 725 -12.25 -5.30 -9.10
C ASP A 725 -12.56 -4.41 -7.90
N THR A 726 -13.19 -4.99 -6.88
CA THR A 726 -13.59 -4.27 -5.66
C THR A 726 -12.53 -4.26 -4.57
N THR A 727 -11.42 -4.98 -4.76
CA THR A 727 -10.47 -5.34 -3.71
C THR A 727 -9.86 -4.11 -3.04
N GLU A 728 -9.36 -3.17 -3.86
CA GLU A 728 -8.70 -1.94 -3.40
C GLU A 728 -9.67 -1.02 -2.64
N ALA A 729 -10.92 -0.91 -3.11
CA ALA A 729 -11.93 -0.16 -2.39
C ALA A 729 -12.27 -0.80 -1.04
N MET A 730 -12.39 -2.14 -0.97
CA MET A 730 -12.87 -2.81 0.25
C MET A 730 -11.80 -2.97 1.33
N VAL A 731 -10.51 -3.10 1.00
CA VAL A 731 -9.45 -3.26 2.01
C VAL A 731 -9.35 -2.06 2.97
N LEU A 732 -9.81 -0.89 2.52
CA LEU A 732 -9.86 0.35 3.31
C LEU A 732 -11.01 0.38 4.33
N ARG A 733 -11.90 -0.63 4.35
CA ARG A 733 -13.18 -0.62 5.09
C ARG A 733 -13.24 -1.59 6.27
N ALA A 734 -12.15 -1.72 7.02
CA ALA A 734 -12.09 -2.56 8.22
C ALA A 734 -13.18 -2.24 9.28
N ASP A 735 -13.75 -1.04 9.25
CA ASP A 735 -14.84 -0.56 10.10
C ASP A 735 -16.20 -1.24 9.81
N ALA A 736 -16.42 -1.71 8.58
CA ALA A 736 -17.72 -2.13 8.05
C ALA A 736 -18.08 -3.61 8.24
N HIS A 737 -17.24 -4.40 8.93
CA HIS A 737 -17.53 -5.82 9.22
C HIS A 737 -18.49 -6.00 10.42
N PRO A 738 -19.30 -7.09 10.47
CA PRO A 738 -20.19 -7.39 11.59
C PRO A 738 -19.48 -7.58 12.93
N SER A 739 -18.28 -8.15 12.92
CA SER A 739 -17.52 -8.48 14.12
C SER A 739 -18.37 -9.35 15.07
N ARG A 740 -18.70 -8.86 16.26
CA ARG A 740 -19.56 -9.54 17.23
C ARG A 740 -21.06 -9.22 17.09
N TYR A 741 -21.44 -8.28 16.23
CA TYR A 741 -22.79 -7.72 16.17
C TYR A 741 -23.60 -8.41 15.06
N ARG A 742 -24.02 -9.65 15.30
CA ARG A 742 -24.75 -10.49 14.34
C ARG A 742 -25.61 -11.55 15.04
N GLY A 743 -26.58 -12.12 14.32
CA GLY A 743 -27.47 -13.18 14.80
C GLY A 743 -26.76 -14.46 15.21
N TYR A 744 -27.30 -15.12 16.26
CA TYR A 744 -26.70 -16.27 16.94
C TYR A 744 -27.67 -17.45 16.97
N THR A 745 -27.25 -18.62 16.47
CA THR A 745 -27.90 -19.90 16.74
C THR A 745 -27.11 -20.71 17.78
N PRO A 746 -27.71 -21.14 18.90
CA PRO A 746 -26.99 -21.76 20.02
C PRO A 746 -26.27 -23.10 19.80
N GLU A 747 -26.44 -23.74 18.65
CA GLU A 747 -26.12 -25.16 18.47
C GLU A 747 -24.78 -25.45 17.79
N LYS A 748 -24.00 -24.45 17.39
CA LYS A 748 -22.70 -24.66 16.75
C LYS A 748 -21.60 -23.85 17.44
N HIS A 749 -20.58 -24.54 17.92
CA HIS A 749 -19.44 -24.05 18.70
C HIS A 749 -18.67 -22.88 18.06
N PHE A 750 -19.17 -21.65 18.16
CA PHE A 750 -18.51 -20.43 17.65
C PHE A 750 -18.26 -19.35 18.72
N HIS A 751 -18.30 -19.71 20.01
CA HIS A 751 -18.19 -18.81 21.17
C HIS A 751 -16.87 -18.01 21.30
N LYS A 752 -16.02 -17.91 20.27
CA LYS A 752 -14.73 -17.21 20.34
C LYS A 752 -14.38 -16.27 19.17
N TYR A 753 -15.17 -16.14 18.10
CA TYR A 753 -14.71 -15.43 16.90
C TYR A 753 -15.58 -14.23 16.47
N LYS A 754 -14.92 -13.08 16.30
CA LYS A 754 -15.43 -11.90 15.58
C LYS A 754 -15.51 -12.23 14.09
N ASP A 755 -16.63 -11.93 13.44
CA ASP A 755 -16.76 -12.05 11.98
C ASP A 755 -16.11 -10.85 11.30
N CYS A 756 -14.94 -11.08 10.70
CA CYS A 756 -14.18 -10.08 9.95
C CYS A 756 -14.11 -10.43 8.45
N VAL A 757 -15.02 -11.30 7.97
CA VAL A 757 -15.08 -11.73 6.58
C VAL A 757 -16.26 -11.07 5.89
N HIS A 758 -17.45 -11.17 6.50
CA HIS A 758 -18.68 -10.62 5.93
C HIS A 758 -18.79 -9.12 6.15
N TRP A 759 -19.77 -8.50 5.50
CA TRP A 759 -20.03 -7.07 5.54
C TRP A 759 -21.39 -6.78 6.19
N CYS A 760 -21.43 -5.74 7.02
CA CYS A 760 -22.68 -5.21 7.53
C CYS A 760 -23.58 -4.73 6.38
N LEU A 761 -24.89 -4.92 6.54
CA LEU A 761 -25.92 -4.39 5.65
C LEU A 761 -26.85 -3.44 6.44
N PRO A 762 -27.06 -2.19 5.99
CA PRO A 762 -26.29 -1.46 4.96
C PRO A 762 -24.79 -1.36 5.31
N GLY A 763 -23.93 -1.06 4.33
CA GLY A 763 -22.49 -0.94 4.56
C GLY A 763 -21.63 -0.78 3.31
N ALA A 764 -20.33 -1.07 3.45
CA ALA A 764 -19.35 -0.87 2.37
C ALA A 764 -19.66 -1.67 1.10
N ILE A 765 -20.25 -2.85 1.25
CA ILE A 765 -20.64 -3.73 0.14
C ILE A 765 -21.74 -3.13 -0.75
N ASP A 766 -22.47 -2.10 -0.30
CA ASP A 766 -23.45 -1.39 -1.14
C ASP A 766 -22.78 -0.70 -2.35
N ALA A 767 -21.50 -0.31 -2.22
CA ALA A 767 -20.73 0.26 -3.34
C ALA A 767 -20.50 -0.75 -4.48
N TRP A 768 -20.53 -2.06 -4.21
CA TRP A 768 -20.46 -3.08 -5.25
C TRP A 768 -21.66 -2.98 -6.19
N ASN A 769 -22.83 -2.63 -5.65
CA ASN A 769 -24.05 -2.46 -6.42
C ASN A 769 -24.07 -1.15 -7.22
N ASP A 770 -23.45 -0.08 -6.71
CA ASP A 770 -23.23 1.15 -7.49
C ASP A 770 -22.36 0.86 -8.74
N MET A 771 -21.26 0.12 -8.55
CA MET A 771 -20.38 -0.32 -9.64
C MET A 771 -21.14 -1.23 -10.61
N LEU A 772 -21.90 -2.19 -10.09
CA LEU A 772 -22.71 -3.12 -10.89
C LEU A 772 -23.68 -2.37 -11.81
N LEU A 773 -24.49 -1.43 -11.30
CA LEU A 773 -25.40 -0.66 -12.14
C LEU A 773 -24.65 0.15 -13.22
N HIS A 774 -23.50 0.72 -12.88
CA HIS A 774 -22.67 1.45 -13.84
C HIS A 774 -22.18 0.53 -14.97
N MET A 775 -21.66 -0.64 -14.63
CA MET A 775 -21.20 -1.64 -15.60
C MET A 775 -22.33 -2.11 -16.52
N LEU A 776 -23.53 -2.35 -15.96
CA LEU A 776 -24.70 -2.77 -16.71
C LEU A 776 -25.24 -1.71 -17.68
N THR A 777 -25.01 -0.42 -17.40
CA THR A 777 -25.60 0.68 -18.18
C THR A 777 -24.63 1.35 -19.16
N THR A 778 -23.33 1.09 -19.02
CA THR A 778 -22.29 1.55 -19.97
C THR A 778 -21.88 0.46 -20.96
N GLY A 779 -22.28 -0.79 -20.74
CA GLY A 779 -22.24 -1.87 -21.73
C GLY A 779 -23.39 -1.80 -22.75
N GLY A 780 -23.16 -2.24 -24.00
CA GLY A 780 -24.16 -2.24 -25.07
C GLY A 780 -25.38 -3.13 -24.76
N SER A 781 -26.56 -2.79 -25.28
CA SER A 781 -27.85 -3.25 -24.72
C SER A 781 -28.24 -4.73 -24.93
N ASP A 782 -27.48 -5.55 -25.66
CA ASP A 782 -28.01 -6.80 -26.25
C ASP A 782 -27.23 -8.10 -25.91
N ASP A 783 -26.28 -8.09 -24.96
CA ASP A 783 -25.45 -9.27 -24.64
C ASP A 783 -25.80 -9.91 -23.28
N SER A 784 -25.54 -11.21 -23.09
CA SER A 784 -25.52 -11.87 -21.77
C SER A 784 -24.23 -11.52 -21.02
N TYR A 785 -24.30 -11.25 -19.71
CA TYR A 785 -23.16 -10.71 -18.97
C TYR A 785 -22.61 -11.64 -17.90
N PHE A 786 -21.29 -11.73 -17.85
CA PHE A 786 -20.54 -12.39 -16.78
C PHE A 786 -19.75 -11.35 -15.98
N ILE A 787 -19.90 -11.36 -14.66
CA ILE A 787 -19.21 -10.44 -13.75
C ILE A 787 -18.44 -11.25 -12.73
N LEU A 788 -17.10 -11.22 -12.79
CA LEU A 788 -16.27 -11.78 -11.74
C LEU A 788 -16.11 -10.75 -10.63
N GLY A 789 -16.70 -10.99 -9.47
CA GLY A 789 -16.45 -10.28 -8.22
C GLY A 789 -15.36 -10.97 -7.39
N SER A 790 -14.70 -10.20 -6.53
CA SER A 790 -13.56 -10.61 -5.68
C SER A 790 -13.70 -11.95 -4.97
#